data_AF-A0A497K0L3-F1
#
_entry.id   AF-A0A497K0L3-F1
#
_cell.length_a   1.000
_cell.length_b   1.000
_cell.length_c   1.000
_cell.angle_alpha   90.00
_cell.angle_beta   90.00
_cell.angle_gamma   90.00
#
_symmetry.space_group_name_H-M   'P 1'
#
loop_
_entity.id
_entity.type
_entity.pdbx_description
1 polymer ?
#
loop_
_entity_poly.entity_id
_entity_poly.type
_entity_poly.pdbx_seq_one_letter_code
_entity_poly.pdbx_strand_id
1 'polypeptide(L)'
;QYADALNWEYTWPNYPNRTASEKFRIVQSLNKTFNPWIVPWSSLEATGFTEWFSNGWNKTMDPEEQYLGFSEIVVCGGRVPISTYGANRESDCVNKTHFAQFIRLVQENPHLFGQSQFGEVALIYPVATAININELNITSVFMGSFDSYEGAFYLLADSHRAFDIIVFGDDNWVNITPSLSQLLKYKAIVLSGAVCLSDNQVNLLKQYLENGGIIIGIGEIATHNQYGEPVNREFANYFDGGVHTYGSGLIVSIKNVSTSDYLLLRTQYDPNADAILEAFINIFDKYAPREIQTDLPTRAHIYRFFNFDENALIFHIINFNYDFEADKVIRAFNISFSFKLPPQLRDKQLAIRVYSEDYPEGIEVPYNLDPNTDFVSIIIPKVSILTSIEVRPKFEHPEPTIINKPTIYSNEIITLDRDLIVNSSLVLLNSQIRVVGGVRPIKIEVLSGGSLTIINSRIYKESGNYYIVARKGSKIFINASDISGAGLFGTVDKGGICIETDGAVIINSIIHDNYDFGILICNASHALIGNNVFSNNSIGCALVRASYIDFFNNTVVNNAIGILTDRAEINDIGIMRPKLMKRGIIPYMGLTKIDISNSVISNNTVNIAIRGSNFVTVKGVDCGNGFVNILVHQSNVVKICNSSIYSGWIGIHVEECPATTILGNRIYNNSHIGIKLYKCYMMQMMYWLCLEGGSALCITRIIGNYIQNNFYGIHMEIEHGPSEWRNDNIQIADNEFRNNTIGIYANASIAIIYENNFIGNKIHAKVGKAYSSVEFYLNYSYPSGGVVGTSASVGNYWDDYNGDGSEPYQVTPNRLDYYPLTDPVEIPVIKDFEGPYVLIKNATVKLNETGTGFYIIIEYNITDKSYIVDSKYSYAAYALIHMISPNMIKGIEFPWLGYSEGLIPPDLGPEGKAKSYEGVYNFGEYACNWQPMPIEWLERSMLAFYCTDIWGNWNKNDTVPPYAEIVLRTPIGRNERKIFVFISDWSEISKAQLMYLDG
;
A
#
# COMPACT_ATOMS: atom_id res chain seq x y z
N GLN A 1 -7.49 1.66 -16.83
CA GLN A 1 -6.04 1.90 -17.05
C GLN A 1 -5.61 3.05 -16.14
N TYR A 2 -4.65 2.79 -15.25
CA TYR A 2 -4.00 3.82 -14.43
C TYR A 2 -3.32 4.85 -15.34
N ALA A 3 -3.63 6.13 -15.16
CA ALA A 3 -2.80 7.19 -15.72
C ALA A 3 -2.09 7.83 -14.53
N ASP A 4 -0.78 7.66 -14.47
CA ASP A 4 0.10 8.36 -13.52
C ASP A 4 0.27 9.83 -13.93
N ALA A 5 -0.81 10.48 -14.37
CA ALA A 5 -0.77 11.72 -15.13
C ALA A 5 -0.94 12.98 -14.26
N LEU A 6 -1.18 12.84 -12.95
CA LEU A 6 -1.18 13.95 -11.98
C LEU A 6 -0.18 13.70 -10.85
N ASN A 7 1.00 13.17 -11.19
CA ASN A 7 2.18 13.18 -10.30
C ASN A 7 2.87 14.56 -10.23
N TRP A 8 2.29 15.61 -10.82
CA TRP A 8 2.76 16.99 -10.71
C TRP A 8 2.02 17.76 -9.60
N GLU A 9 2.71 18.75 -9.04
CA GLU A 9 2.26 19.72 -8.03
C GLU A 9 0.96 20.44 -8.45
N TYR A 10 -0.20 19.81 -8.27
CA TYR A 10 -1.46 20.53 -8.39
C TYR A 10 -1.52 21.57 -7.27
N THR A 11 -1.44 22.84 -7.66
CA THR A 11 -1.60 23.97 -6.73
C THR A 11 -3.08 24.29 -6.57
N TRP A 12 -3.48 24.75 -5.39
CA TRP A 12 -4.86 25.09 -5.02
C TRP A 12 -5.07 26.63 -4.98
N PRO A 13 -4.94 27.36 -6.10
CA PRO A 13 -4.93 28.82 -6.10
C PRO A 13 -6.30 29.40 -5.76
N ASN A 14 -6.39 30.31 -4.79
CA ASN A 14 -7.64 30.96 -4.36
C ASN A 14 -8.78 29.98 -4.02
N TYR A 15 -8.48 28.76 -3.60
CA TYR A 15 -9.43 27.79 -3.06
C TYR A 15 -10.11 28.33 -1.72
N PRO A 16 -11.15 27.72 -1.13
CA PRO A 16 -12.22 27.04 -1.81
C PRO A 16 -13.00 27.93 -2.79
N ASN A 17 -12.63 29.21 -2.96
CA ASN A 17 -13.26 30.04 -3.99
C ASN A 17 -13.00 29.53 -5.40
N ARG A 18 -11.89 28.85 -5.67
CA ARG A 18 -11.65 28.17 -6.94
C ARG A 18 -11.49 26.66 -6.77
N THR A 19 -12.56 25.91 -7.03
CA THR A 19 -12.65 24.44 -6.95
C THR A 19 -11.67 23.75 -7.91
N ALA A 20 -11.11 22.60 -7.51
CA ALA A 20 -10.29 21.72 -8.34
C ALA A 20 -11.10 20.71 -9.16
N SER A 21 -12.41 20.64 -8.89
CA SER A 21 -13.36 19.78 -9.59
C SER A 21 -13.48 20.13 -11.07
N GLU A 22 -13.15 21.36 -11.48
CA GLU A 22 -13.16 21.81 -12.87
C GLU A 22 -12.16 21.06 -13.77
N LYS A 23 -11.04 20.62 -13.20
CA LYS A 23 -9.93 19.88 -13.81
C LYS A 23 -10.03 18.41 -13.46
N PHE A 24 -10.33 18.06 -12.21
CA PHE A 24 -10.46 16.65 -11.81
C PHE A 24 -11.56 15.94 -12.62
N ARG A 25 -12.64 16.64 -12.96
CA ARG A 25 -13.68 16.07 -13.82
C ARG A 25 -13.29 15.93 -15.30
N ILE A 26 -12.29 16.66 -15.78
CA ILE A 26 -11.66 16.39 -17.09
C ILE A 26 -11.01 15.00 -17.03
N VAL A 27 -10.23 14.72 -15.98
CA VAL A 27 -9.59 13.40 -15.79
C VAL A 27 -10.63 12.30 -15.61
N GLN A 28 -11.68 12.54 -14.83
CA GLN A 28 -12.81 11.62 -14.66
C GLN A 28 -13.49 11.30 -15.99
N SER A 29 -13.70 12.29 -16.87
CA SER A 29 -14.33 12.10 -18.18
C SER A 29 -13.51 11.18 -19.12
N LEU A 30 -12.21 11.10 -18.90
CA LEU A 30 -11.30 10.21 -19.62
C LEU A 30 -11.24 8.80 -19.01
N ASN A 31 -12.12 8.50 -18.04
CA ASN A 31 -12.18 7.25 -17.29
C ASN A 31 -10.82 6.90 -16.65
N LYS A 32 -10.16 7.92 -16.09
CA LYS A 32 -8.88 7.81 -15.38
C LYS A 32 -9.08 8.11 -13.89
N THR A 33 -8.28 7.45 -13.06
CA THR A 33 -8.13 7.80 -11.63
C THR A 33 -6.83 8.58 -11.46
N PHE A 34 -6.74 9.38 -10.40
CA PHE A 34 -5.59 10.24 -10.11
C PHE A 34 -5.29 10.27 -8.61
N ASN A 35 -4.08 10.67 -8.23
CA ASN A 35 -3.69 10.91 -6.86
C ASN A 35 -2.84 12.18 -6.81
N PRO A 36 -3.36 13.31 -6.34
CA PRO A 36 -2.59 14.55 -6.30
C PRO A 36 -1.41 14.41 -5.33
N TRP A 37 -0.24 14.88 -5.74
CA TRP A 37 0.98 14.83 -4.91
C TRP A 37 0.85 15.67 -3.63
N ILE A 38 0.19 16.82 -3.75
CA ILE A 38 -0.16 17.71 -2.63
C ILE A 38 -1.68 17.73 -2.53
N VAL A 39 -2.17 17.34 -1.36
CA VAL A 39 -3.55 17.57 -0.97
C VAL A 39 -3.55 18.70 0.07
N PRO A 40 -4.66 19.43 0.25
CA PRO A 40 -4.68 20.63 1.09
C PRO A 40 -4.60 20.30 2.60
N TRP A 41 -3.50 19.69 3.06
CA TRP A 41 -3.21 19.42 4.46
C TRP A 41 -2.66 20.68 5.16
N SER A 42 -3.55 21.62 5.52
CA SER A 42 -3.38 22.67 6.55
C SER A 42 -2.16 23.60 6.46
N SER A 43 -1.89 24.25 7.59
CA SER A 43 -1.83 25.70 7.75
C SER A 43 -0.49 26.33 7.48
N LEU A 44 -0.50 27.64 7.25
CA LEU A 44 0.68 28.48 7.02
C LEU A 44 1.82 28.20 8.01
N GLU A 45 1.50 27.84 9.25
CA GLU A 45 2.49 27.59 10.32
C GLU A 45 3.00 26.13 10.38
N ALA A 46 2.29 25.16 9.80
CA ALA A 46 2.54 23.73 10.03
C ALA A 46 3.37 23.04 8.92
N THR A 47 3.36 23.58 7.69
CA THR A 47 3.96 22.91 6.53
C THR A 47 5.35 23.44 6.16
N GLY A 48 5.73 24.64 6.63
CA GLY A 48 7.03 25.25 6.33
C GLY A 48 7.23 25.64 4.86
N PHE A 49 6.19 25.57 4.03
CA PHE A 49 6.23 26.04 2.64
C PHE A 49 6.08 27.57 2.58
N THR A 50 6.76 28.20 1.62
CA THR A 50 6.71 29.64 1.38
C THR A 50 5.35 30.07 0.81
N GLU A 51 5.03 31.37 0.91
CA GLU A 51 3.81 32.04 0.42
C GLU A 51 3.36 31.64 -1.00
N TRP A 52 4.28 31.11 -1.83
CA TRP A 52 4.00 30.61 -3.18
C TRP A 52 3.01 29.43 -3.26
N PHE A 53 2.88 28.61 -2.20
CA PHE A 53 2.00 27.43 -2.20
C PHE A 53 0.65 27.64 -1.53
N SER A 54 0.57 28.64 -0.65
CA SER A 54 -0.48 28.77 0.37
C SER A 54 -1.05 30.19 0.43
N ASN A 55 -1.10 30.90 -0.70
CA ASN A 55 -1.48 32.31 -0.83
C ASN A 55 -2.78 32.64 -0.05
N GLY A 56 -2.68 32.89 1.28
CA GLY A 56 -3.77 33.13 2.22
C GLY A 56 -4.33 31.98 3.09
N TRP A 57 -3.64 30.85 3.32
CA TRP A 57 -4.30 29.62 3.80
C TRP A 57 -4.06 29.31 5.28
N ASN A 58 -5.17 29.33 6.04
CA ASN A 58 -5.38 28.84 7.41
C ASN A 58 -4.97 29.76 8.58
N LYS A 59 -6.00 30.23 9.30
CA LYS A 59 -5.86 30.95 10.57
C LYS A 59 -6.09 30.03 11.78
N THR A 60 -6.61 28.82 11.58
CA THR A 60 -7.02 27.89 12.65
C THR A 60 -6.36 26.50 12.55
N MET A 61 -6.49 25.73 13.62
CA MET A 61 -5.92 24.38 13.76
C MET A 61 -6.71 23.26 13.04
N ASP A 62 -7.95 23.53 12.61
CA ASP A 62 -8.81 22.54 11.92
C ASP A 62 -9.64 23.19 10.81
N PRO A 63 -8.98 23.68 9.76
CA PRO A 63 -9.65 24.37 8.68
C PRO A 63 -10.41 23.37 7.81
N GLU A 64 -11.68 23.64 7.52
CA GLU A 64 -12.53 22.67 6.80
C GLU A 64 -12.32 22.62 5.28
N GLU A 65 -11.56 23.57 4.73
CA GLU A 65 -11.13 23.57 3.33
C GLU A 65 -10.39 22.28 2.95
N GLN A 66 -9.64 21.68 3.88
CA GLN A 66 -8.92 20.42 3.64
C GLN A 66 -9.88 19.27 3.33
N TYR A 67 -11.03 19.24 4.01
CA TYR A 67 -12.05 18.21 3.81
C TYR A 67 -12.90 18.52 2.57
N LEU A 68 -13.09 19.79 2.21
CA LEU A 68 -13.63 20.15 0.90
C LEU A 68 -12.72 19.61 -0.22
N GLY A 69 -11.40 19.81 -0.12
CA GLY A 69 -10.48 19.39 -1.18
C GLY A 69 -10.41 17.86 -1.27
N PHE A 70 -10.48 17.19 -0.12
CA PHE A 70 -10.64 15.75 -0.06
C PHE A 70 -11.97 15.27 -0.67
N SER A 71 -13.08 15.98 -0.45
CA SER A 71 -14.39 15.69 -1.05
C SER A 71 -14.32 15.73 -2.57
N GLU A 72 -13.65 16.74 -3.13
CA GLU A 72 -13.47 16.87 -4.58
C GLU A 72 -12.67 15.71 -5.17
N ILE A 73 -11.59 15.30 -4.50
CA ILE A 73 -10.79 14.15 -4.91
C ILE A 73 -11.65 12.89 -4.98
N VAL A 74 -12.38 12.55 -3.92
CA VAL A 74 -13.16 11.30 -3.87
C VAL A 74 -14.37 11.31 -4.81
N VAL A 75 -15.07 12.44 -4.92
CA VAL A 75 -16.25 12.59 -5.82
C VAL A 75 -15.82 12.52 -7.29
N CYS A 76 -14.64 13.04 -7.64
CA CYS A 76 -14.12 13.01 -9.01
C CYS A 76 -13.37 11.71 -9.36
N GLY A 77 -13.36 10.69 -8.49
CA GLY A 77 -12.71 9.40 -8.77
C GLY A 77 -11.19 9.37 -8.53
N GLY A 78 -10.68 10.35 -7.80
CA GLY A 78 -9.32 10.36 -7.27
C GLY A 78 -9.15 9.38 -6.10
N ARG A 79 -7.90 9.01 -5.82
CA ARG A 79 -7.55 8.15 -4.70
C ARG A 79 -7.48 8.95 -3.41
N VAL A 80 -7.93 8.34 -2.32
CA VAL A 80 -7.74 8.85 -0.97
C VAL A 80 -6.22 8.91 -0.69
N PRO A 81 -5.62 10.10 -0.52
CA PRO A 81 -4.19 10.24 -0.23
C PRO A 81 -3.82 9.50 1.06
N ILE A 82 -2.87 8.55 0.97
CA ILE A 82 -2.26 7.87 2.11
C ILE A 82 -1.00 8.65 2.54
N SER A 83 -1.12 9.96 2.77
CA SER A 83 0.04 10.72 3.25
C SER A 83 -0.02 10.83 4.77
N THR A 84 0.94 10.18 5.39
CA THR A 84 1.20 10.12 6.83
C THR A 84 2.33 11.08 7.22
N TYR A 85 2.83 11.85 6.24
CA TYR A 85 3.84 12.89 6.43
C TYR A 85 3.37 14.04 7.34
N GLY A 86 2.06 14.31 7.43
CA GLY A 86 1.49 15.38 8.25
C GLY A 86 0.97 14.97 9.64
N ALA A 87 0.87 13.67 9.94
CA ALA A 87 0.22 13.16 11.16
C ALA A 87 1.18 12.89 12.35
N ASN A 88 2.48 13.11 12.16
CA ASN A 88 3.51 12.72 13.13
C ASN A 88 4.40 13.89 13.63
N ARG A 89 4.32 15.08 13.03
CA ARG A 89 4.96 16.30 13.58
C ARG A 89 4.09 16.85 14.71
N GLU A 90 4.69 17.45 15.75
CA GLU A 90 3.94 18.11 16.84
C GLU A 90 3.05 19.27 16.34
N SER A 91 3.21 19.67 15.08
CA SER A 91 2.33 20.50 14.27
C SER A 91 1.40 19.64 13.39
N ASP A 92 0.58 18.76 13.99
CA ASP A 92 -0.36 17.92 13.24
C ASP A 92 -1.21 18.82 12.31
N CYS A 93 -1.00 18.67 11.00
CA CYS A 93 -1.64 19.46 9.95
C CYS A 93 -3.11 19.05 9.73
N VAL A 94 -3.70 18.19 10.56
CA VAL A 94 -5.08 17.73 10.40
C VAL A 94 -5.64 17.36 11.77
N ASN A 95 -6.90 17.72 12.04
CA ASN A 95 -7.62 17.20 13.20
C ASN A 95 -7.90 15.70 13.01
N LYS A 96 -7.12 14.85 13.68
CA LYS A 96 -7.18 13.38 13.54
C LYS A 96 -8.59 12.80 13.73
N THR A 97 -9.36 13.34 14.67
CA THR A 97 -10.72 12.85 14.95
C THR A 97 -11.67 13.21 13.80
N HIS A 98 -11.64 14.45 13.34
CA HIS A 98 -12.50 14.94 12.27
C HIS A 98 -12.13 14.28 10.92
N PHE A 99 -10.84 14.10 10.65
CA PHE A 99 -10.37 13.35 9.49
C PHE A 99 -10.83 11.89 9.51
N ALA A 100 -10.70 11.20 10.65
CA ALA A 100 -11.17 9.83 10.77
C ALA A 100 -12.68 9.70 10.55
N GLN A 101 -13.48 10.66 11.05
CA GLN A 101 -14.92 10.73 10.79
C GLN A 101 -15.22 10.90 9.29
N PHE A 102 -14.50 11.80 8.62
CA PHE A 102 -14.69 12.05 7.19
C PHE A 102 -14.29 10.84 6.32
N ILE A 103 -13.16 10.21 6.64
CA ILE A 103 -12.68 9.02 5.94
C ILE A 103 -13.64 7.84 6.12
N ARG A 104 -14.27 7.71 7.30
CA ARG A 104 -15.26 6.67 7.57
C ARG A 104 -16.44 6.72 6.61
N LEU A 105 -16.93 7.91 6.24
CA LEU A 105 -18.01 8.07 5.24
C LEU A 105 -17.64 7.38 3.92
N VAL A 106 -16.43 7.63 3.41
CA VAL A 106 -15.96 7.06 2.13
C VAL A 106 -15.72 5.56 2.24
N GLN A 107 -15.10 5.11 3.34
CA GLN A 107 -14.75 3.70 3.56
C GLN A 107 -15.96 2.81 3.86
N GLU A 108 -17.01 3.34 4.50
CA GLU A 108 -18.24 2.58 4.78
C GLU A 108 -19.19 2.54 3.60
N ASN A 109 -19.07 3.47 2.65
CA ASN A 109 -19.98 3.59 1.50
C ASN A 109 -19.25 3.63 0.15
N PRO A 110 -18.39 2.65 -0.16
CA PRO A 110 -17.61 2.63 -1.40
C PRO A 110 -18.48 2.63 -2.66
N HIS A 111 -19.69 2.08 -2.58
CA HIS A 111 -20.67 2.02 -3.67
C HIS A 111 -21.21 3.39 -4.10
N LEU A 112 -21.04 4.43 -3.29
CA LEU A 112 -21.46 5.79 -3.64
C LEU A 112 -20.45 6.48 -4.58
N PHE A 113 -19.18 6.08 -4.55
CA PHE A 113 -18.09 6.77 -5.23
C PHE A 113 -17.62 6.00 -6.48
N GLY A 114 -16.87 6.69 -7.37
CA GLY A 114 -16.32 6.07 -8.59
C GLY A 114 -17.37 5.68 -9.64
N GLN A 115 -18.56 6.29 -9.57
CA GLN A 115 -19.70 5.98 -10.42
C GLN A 115 -19.65 6.70 -11.77
N SER A 116 -20.45 6.22 -12.73
CA SER A 116 -20.54 6.85 -14.06
C SER A 116 -21.28 8.19 -13.98
N GLN A 117 -20.74 9.20 -14.66
CA GLN A 117 -21.36 10.53 -14.78
C GLN A 117 -22.77 10.43 -15.40
N PHE A 118 -23.70 11.26 -14.92
CA PHE A 118 -25.13 11.17 -15.28
C PHE A 118 -25.84 12.54 -15.33
N GLY A 119 -25.22 13.53 -15.97
CA GLY A 119 -25.82 14.83 -16.28
C GLY A 119 -26.68 14.82 -17.54
N GLU A 120 -27.75 15.61 -17.57
CA GLU A 120 -28.53 15.87 -18.82
C GLU A 120 -27.88 16.94 -19.71
N VAL A 121 -26.91 17.68 -19.18
CA VAL A 121 -26.13 18.71 -19.87
C VAL A 121 -24.67 18.28 -19.94
N ALA A 122 -23.97 18.62 -21.02
CA ALA A 122 -22.52 18.46 -21.11
C ALA A 122 -21.81 19.79 -21.31
N LEU A 123 -20.71 20.03 -20.60
CA LEU A 123 -19.75 21.10 -20.85
C LEU A 123 -18.58 20.52 -21.65
N ILE A 124 -18.30 21.11 -22.82
CA ILE A 124 -17.17 20.67 -23.64
C ILE A 124 -15.89 21.31 -23.13
N TYR A 125 -14.85 20.49 -22.96
CA TYR A 125 -13.47 20.95 -22.78
C TYR A 125 -12.71 20.80 -24.12
N PRO A 126 -12.52 21.90 -24.88
CA PRO A 126 -11.82 21.89 -26.16
C PRO A 126 -10.30 21.97 -25.94
N VAL A 127 -9.60 20.83 -26.00
CA VAL A 127 -8.15 20.74 -25.81
C VAL A 127 -7.41 21.65 -26.78
N ALA A 128 -7.82 21.69 -28.05
CA ALA A 128 -7.21 22.55 -29.07
C ALA A 128 -7.27 24.04 -28.71
N THR A 129 -8.34 24.50 -28.03
CA THR A 129 -8.39 25.89 -27.56
C THR A 129 -7.48 26.08 -26.37
N ALA A 130 -7.53 25.16 -25.39
CA ALA A 130 -6.77 25.25 -24.15
C ALA A 130 -5.24 25.31 -24.37
N ILE A 131 -4.71 24.58 -25.37
CA ILE A 131 -3.28 24.60 -25.69
C ILE A 131 -2.84 25.85 -26.47
N ASN A 132 -3.77 26.53 -27.16
CA ASN A 132 -3.49 27.68 -28.02
C ASN A 132 -3.85 29.04 -27.39
N ILE A 133 -4.21 29.09 -26.10
CA ILE A 133 -4.64 30.33 -25.41
C ILE A 133 -3.69 31.51 -25.65
N ASN A 134 -2.37 31.28 -25.55
CA ASN A 134 -1.36 32.31 -25.75
C ASN A 134 -1.28 32.78 -27.21
N GLU A 135 -1.38 31.86 -28.16
CA GLU A 135 -1.29 32.18 -29.60
C GLU A 135 -2.55 32.92 -30.09
N LEU A 136 -3.70 32.62 -29.48
CA LEU A 136 -4.98 33.30 -29.73
C LEU A 136 -5.08 34.68 -29.05
N ASN A 137 -4.07 35.10 -28.27
CA ASN A 137 -4.10 36.31 -27.44
C ASN A 137 -5.34 36.39 -26.52
N ILE A 138 -5.82 35.24 -26.03
CA ILE A 138 -6.94 35.21 -25.09
C ILE A 138 -6.41 35.62 -23.72
N THR A 139 -6.85 36.78 -23.23
CA THR A 139 -6.48 37.28 -21.90
C THR A 139 -7.23 36.51 -20.82
N SER A 140 -6.52 36.14 -19.75
CA SER A 140 -7.11 35.47 -18.59
C SER A 140 -7.04 36.35 -17.33
N VAL A 141 -8.10 36.33 -16.52
CA VAL A 141 -8.18 37.03 -15.23
C VAL A 141 -7.29 36.39 -14.16
N PHE A 142 -6.91 35.12 -14.33
CA PHE A 142 -6.00 34.40 -13.44
C PHE A 142 -4.90 33.71 -14.25
N MET A 143 -3.63 33.99 -13.95
CA MET A 143 -2.49 33.45 -14.71
C MET A 143 -2.62 31.94 -15.00
N GLY A 144 -2.59 31.57 -16.29
CA GLY A 144 -2.68 30.18 -16.75
C GLY A 144 -4.08 29.55 -16.69
N SER A 145 -5.15 30.33 -16.45
CA SER A 145 -6.53 29.83 -16.53
C SER A 145 -7.10 29.91 -17.95
N PHE A 146 -8.00 28.97 -18.25
CA PHE A 146 -8.91 29.06 -19.39
C PHE A 146 -10.27 29.58 -18.91
N ASP A 147 -10.36 30.90 -18.73
CA ASP A 147 -11.50 31.56 -18.08
C ASP A 147 -12.86 31.20 -18.68
N SER A 148 -12.95 31.03 -20.00
CA SER A 148 -14.22 30.69 -20.65
C SER A 148 -14.75 29.34 -20.18
N TYR A 149 -13.89 28.33 -20.08
CA TYR A 149 -14.26 27.03 -19.57
C TYR A 149 -14.53 27.08 -18.06
N GLU A 150 -13.62 27.65 -17.28
CA GLU A 150 -13.74 27.68 -15.81
C GLU A 150 -14.93 28.53 -15.34
N GLY A 151 -15.17 29.69 -15.95
CA GLY A 151 -16.34 30.52 -15.67
C GLY A 151 -17.65 29.84 -16.05
N ALA A 152 -17.71 29.12 -17.17
CA ALA A 152 -18.89 28.33 -17.55
C ALA A 152 -19.13 27.14 -16.62
N PHE A 153 -18.06 26.50 -16.12
CA PHE A 153 -18.16 25.48 -15.09
C PHE A 153 -18.87 26.05 -13.85
N TYR A 154 -18.45 27.22 -13.35
CA TYR A 154 -19.11 27.84 -12.20
C TYR A 154 -20.53 28.29 -12.50
N LEU A 155 -20.82 28.87 -13.66
CA LEU A 155 -22.20 29.26 -14.01
C LEU A 155 -23.14 28.04 -13.96
N LEU A 156 -22.71 26.89 -14.47
CA LEU A 156 -23.48 25.66 -14.40
C LEU A 156 -23.61 25.15 -12.96
N ALA A 157 -22.50 25.06 -12.23
CA ALA A 157 -22.48 24.52 -10.86
C ALA A 157 -23.27 25.40 -9.88
N ASP A 158 -23.07 26.72 -9.93
CA ASP A 158 -23.73 27.71 -9.07
C ASP A 158 -25.21 27.93 -9.45
N SER A 159 -25.62 27.52 -10.66
CA SER A 159 -27.04 27.43 -11.06
C SER A 159 -27.73 26.13 -10.61
N HIS A 160 -27.02 25.28 -9.86
CA HIS A 160 -27.48 23.96 -9.39
C HIS A 160 -27.87 23.00 -10.53
N ARG A 161 -27.19 23.10 -11.67
CA ARG A 161 -27.35 22.14 -12.77
C ARG A 161 -26.32 21.04 -12.62
N ALA A 162 -26.77 19.79 -12.68
CA ALA A 162 -25.87 18.68 -12.88
C ALA A 162 -25.47 18.63 -14.36
N PHE A 163 -24.18 18.49 -14.63
CA PHE A 163 -23.62 18.42 -15.98
C PHE A 163 -22.44 17.48 -16.00
N ASP A 164 -22.14 16.91 -17.16
CA ASP A 164 -20.94 16.12 -17.42
C ASP A 164 -19.88 16.95 -18.14
N ILE A 165 -18.63 16.52 -18.07
CA ILE A 165 -17.55 17.08 -18.89
C ILE A 165 -17.24 16.10 -20.02
N ILE A 166 -17.12 16.63 -21.24
CA ILE A 166 -16.70 15.88 -22.42
C ILE A 166 -15.46 16.55 -23.01
N VAL A 167 -14.40 15.76 -23.17
CA VAL A 167 -13.16 16.23 -23.79
C VAL A 167 -13.28 16.14 -25.31
N PHE A 168 -13.09 17.27 -25.97
CA PHE A 168 -12.81 17.33 -27.40
C PHE A 168 -11.30 17.48 -27.56
N GLY A 169 -10.67 16.44 -28.10
CA GLY A 169 -9.25 16.39 -28.37
C GLY A 169 -8.78 17.44 -29.38
N ASP A 170 -7.48 17.49 -29.63
CA ASP A 170 -6.88 18.37 -30.65
C ASP A 170 -6.64 17.64 -31.99
N ASP A 171 -7.09 16.38 -32.10
CA ASP A 171 -6.82 15.46 -33.21
C ASP A 171 -5.30 15.30 -33.51
N ASN A 172 -4.44 15.61 -32.53
CA ASN A 172 -2.98 15.53 -32.63
C ASN A 172 -2.37 14.87 -31.39
N TRP A 173 -2.18 15.60 -30.27
CA TRP A 173 -1.60 15.09 -29.03
C TRP A 173 -2.62 14.32 -28.18
N VAL A 174 -3.86 14.79 -28.16
CA VAL A 174 -5.02 14.17 -27.52
C VAL A 174 -6.01 13.81 -28.62
N ASN A 175 -5.81 12.65 -29.26
CA ASN A 175 -6.69 12.18 -30.33
C ASN A 175 -7.93 11.46 -29.78
N ILE A 176 -8.79 12.22 -29.09
CA ILE A 176 -10.04 11.74 -28.49
C ILE A 176 -11.17 12.65 -28.94
N THR A 177 -12.01 12.18 -29.85
CA THR A 177 -13.25 12.85 -30.24
C THR A 177 -14.43 11.92 -29.89
N PRO A 178 -15.44 12.40 -29.15
CA PRO A 178 -16.59 11.56 -28.79
C PRO A 178 -17.39 11.14 -30.02
N SER A 179 -18.12 10.03 -29.90
CA SER A 179 -19.08 9.59 -30.90
C SER A 179 -20.40 10.36 -30.80
N LEU A 180 -21.16 10.39 -31.90
CA LEU A 180 -22.50 10.99 -31.92
C LEU A 180 -23.41 10.36 -30.86
N SER A 181 -23.36 9.04 -30.67
CA SER A 181 -24.16 8.36 -29.65
C SER A 181 -23.81 8.75 -28.21
N GLN A 182 -22.59 9.23 -27.96
CA GLN A 182 -22.23 9.82 -26.67
C GLN A 182 -22.84 11.22 -26.52
N LEU A 183 -22.81 12.06 -27.57
CA LEU A 183 -23.41 13.39 -27.53
C LEU A 183 -24.94 13.35 -27.40
N LEU A 184 -25.61 12.40 -28.06
CA LEU A 184 -27.06 12.24 -28.03
C LEU A 184 -27.63 11.83 -26.65
N LYS A 185 -26.78 11.51 -25.67
CA LYS A 185 -27.21 11.30 -24.28
C LYS A 185 -27.60 12.62 -23.60
N TYR A 186 -27.08 13.74 -24.10
CA TYR A 186 -27.27 15.06 -23.51
C TYR A 186 -28.39 15.80 -24.23
N LYS A 187 -29.23 16.50 -23.45
CA LYS A 187 -30.27 17.40 -23.99
C LYS A 187 -29.66 18.70 -24.51
N ALA A 188 -28.62 19.18 -23.83
CA ALA A 188 -27.89 20.38 -24.21
C ALA A 188 -26.38 20.19 -24.04
N ILE A 189 -25.63 20.76 -24.97
CA ILE A 189 -24.17 20.85 -24.92
C ILE A 189 -23.78 22.32 -24.82
N VAL A 190 -22.91 22.64 -23.87
CA VAL A 190 -22.39 23.99 -23.66
C VAL A 190 -21.01 24.09 -24.28
N LEU A 191 -20.85 25.06 -25.17
CA LEU A 191 -19.58 25.45 -25.76
C LEU A 191 -19.24 26.84 -25.23
N SER A 192 -18.23 26.95 -24.37
CA SER A 192 -17.81 28.23 -23.81
C SER A 192 -16.41 28.59 -24.28
N GLY A 193 -16.29 29.63 -25.11
CA GLY A 193 -15.02 30.04 -25.70
C GLY A 193 -14.31 28.92 -26.46
N ALA A 194 -15.06 27.99 -27.09
CA ALA A 194 -14.51 26.90 -27.88
C ALA A 194 -14.05 27.39 -29.27
N VAL A 195 -13.02 28.24 -29.27
CA VAL A 195 -12.51 28.98 -30.44
C VAL A 195 -11.91 28.03 -31.49
N CYS A 196 -11.07 27.08 -31.05
CA CYS A 196 -10.41 26.10 -31.89
C CYS A 196 -11.16 24.77 -31.87
N LEU A 197 -11.68 24.36 -33.04
CA LEU A 197 -12.30 23.06 -33.28
C LEU A 197 -11.87 22.50 -34.63
N SER A 198 -11.71 21.18 -34.72
CA SER A 198 -11.45 20.51 -36.00
C SER A 198 -12.73 20.42 -36.85
N ASP A 199 -12.59 20.24 -38.16
CA ASP A 199 -13.76 20.09 -39.05
C ASP A 199 -14.57 18.83 -38.71
N ASN A 200 -13.92 17.77 -38.22
CA ASN A 200 -14.60 16.57 -37.75
C ASN A 200 -15.47 16.86 -36.53
N GLN A 201 -14.96 17.65 -35.58
CA GLN A 201 -15.71 18.07 -34.40
C GLN A 201 -16.87 18.99 -34.76
N VAL A 202 -16.68 19.93 -35.69
CA VAL A 202 -17.76 20.79 -36.20
C VAL A 202 -18.84 19.95 -36.90
N ASN A 203 -18.45 18.97 -37.71
CA ASN A 203 -19.40 18.07 -38.36
C ASN A 203 -20.16 17.19 -37.36
N LEU A 204 -19.49 16.72 -36.30
CA LEU A 204 -20.14 15.99 -35.21
C LEU A 204 -21.18 16.86 -34.48
N LEU A 205 -20.87 18.14 -34.21
CA LEU A 205 -21.82 19.08 -33.60
C LEU A 205 -23.01 19.37 -34.50
N LYS A 206 -22.79 19.49 -35.82
CA LYS A 206 -23.88 19.58 -36.82
C LYS A 206 -24.77 18.35 -36.81
N GLN A 207 -24.19 17.14 -36.78
CA GLN A 207 -24.97 15.90 -36.68
C GLN A 207 -25.77 15.83 -35.38
N TYR A 208 -25.22 16.29 -34.26
CA TYR A 208 -25.93 16.37 -32.99
C TYR A 208 -27.15 17.32 -33.09
N LEU A 209 -26.99 18.49 -33.71
CA LEU A 209 -28.10 19.42 -34.00
C LEU A 209 -29.14 18.81 -34.95
N GLU A 210 -28.72 18.15 -36.03
CA GLU A 210 -29.61 17.46 -36.97
C GLU A 210 -30.50 16.40 -36.31
N ASN A 211 -30.06 15.85 -35.18
CA ASN A 211 -30.79 14.88 -34.38
C ASN A 211 -31.58 15.51 -33.21
N GLY A 212 -31.78 16.84 -33.22
CA GLY A 212 -32.60 17.55 -32.24
C GLY A 212 -31.85 18.02 -30.99
N GLY A 213 -30.52 17.93 -30.98
CA GLY A 213 -29.70 18.43 -29.90
C GLY A 213 -29.77 19.96 -29.75
N ILE A 214 -29.48 20.45 -28.55
CA ILE A 214 -29.35 21.88 -28.24
C ILE A 214 -27.88 22.21 -28.00
N ILE A 215 -27.35 23.23 -28.67
CA ILE A 215 -26.04 23.80 -28.39
C ILE A 215 -26.22 25.18 -27.78
N ILE A 216 -25.62 25.42 -26.62
CA ILE A 216 -25.57 26.71 -25.96
C ILE A 216 -24.13 27.23 -26.05
N GLY A 217 -23.91 28.22 -26.91
CA GLY A 217 -22.60 28.83 -27.13
C GLY A 217 -22.44 30.11 -26.33
N ILE A 218 -21.39 30.21 -25.52
CA ILE A 218 -21.05 31.42 -24.74
C ILE A 218 -19.75 32.00 -25.32
N GLY A 219 -19.81 33.23 -25.81
CA GLY A 219 -18.66 33.90 -26.43
C GLY A 219 -18.36 33.41 -27.85
N GLU A 220 -17.07 33.33 -28.20
CA GLU A 220 -16.59 32.99 -29.54
C GLU A 220 -16.43 31.48 -29.73
N ILE A 221 -16.93 30.94 -30.85
CA ILE A 221 -17.02 29.50 -31.10
C ILE A 221 -16.62 29.17 -32.54
N ALA A 222 -15.75 28.17 -32.71
CA ALA A 222 -15.38 27.53 -33.99
C ALA A 222 -14.79 28.44 -35.09
N THR A 223 -14.23 29.60 -34.73
CA THR A 223 -13.61 30.55 -35.65
C THR A 223 -12.20 30.16 -36.09
N HIS A 224 -11.58 29.21 -35.40
CA HIS A 224 -10.24 28.71 -35.69
C HIS A 224 -10.23 27.17 -35.86
N ASN A 225 -9.26 26.63 -36.60
CA ASN A 225 -9.05 25.20 -36.69
C ASN A 225 -8.32 24.66 -35.45
N GLN A 226 -8.03 23.35 -35.41
CA GLN A 226 -7.34 22.70 -34.29
C GLN A 226 -5.90 23.20 -34.08
N TYR A 227 -5.30 23.88 -35.06
CA TYR A 227 -3.96 24.44 -35.02
C TYR A 227 -3.92 25.92 -34.59
N GLY A 228 -5.07 26.49 -34.20
CA GLY A 228 -5.12 27.91 -33.83
C GLY A 228 -5.17 28.87 -35.01
N GLU A 229 -5.37 28.38 -36.24
CA GLU A 229 -5.41 29.21 -37.44
C GLU A 229 -6.85 29.68 -37.75
N PRO A 230 -7.06 30.97 -38.10
CA PRO A 230 -8.38 31.48 -38.45
C PRO A 230 -8.97 30.77 -39.66
N VAL A 231 -10.25 30.40 -39.59
CA VAL A 231 -10.98 29.73 -40.67
C VAL A 231 -12.39 30.28 -40.80
N ASN A 232 -12.87 30.41 -42.03
CA ASN A 232 -14.22 30.87 -42.29
C ASN A 232 -15.19 29.69 -42.37
N ARG A 233 -16.07 29.55 -41.37
CA ARG A 233 -17.07 28.48 -41.28
C ARG A 233 -18.45 29.07 -41.09
N GLU A 234 -19.42 28.60 -41.89
CA GLU A 234 -20.85 28.95 -41.70
C GLU A 234 -21.34 28.64 -40.28
N PHE A 235 -20.84 27.55 -39.67
CA PHE A 235 -21.20 27.15 -38.31
C PHE A 235 -20.89 28.22 -37.26
N ALA A 236 -19.78 28.96 -37.40
CA ALA A 236 -19.40 30.01 -36.47
C ALA A 236 -20.36 31.21 -36.52
N ASN A 237 -21.03 31.43 -37.66
CA ASN A 237 -21.94 32.56 -37.84
C ASN A 237 -23.23 32.46 -37.02
N TYR A 238 -23.60 31.26 -36.55
CA TYR A 238 -24.75 31.07 -35.65
C TYR A 238 -24.50 31.57 -34.22
N PHE A 239 -23.25 31.90 -33.86
CA PHE A 239 -22.90 32.41 -32.54
C PHE A 239 -22.86 33.95 -32.53
N ASP A 240 -23.98 34.57 -32.92
CA ASP A 240 -24.14 36.03 -33.08
C ASP A 240 -24.80 36.75 -31.89
N GLY A 241 -25.26 36.02 -30.87
CA GLY A 241 -26.08 36.51 -29.75
C GLY A 241 -27.58 36.21 -29.89
N GLY A 242 -28.00 35.56 -30.98
CA GLY A 242 -29.37 35.14 -31.24
C GLY A 242 -29.63 33.64 -30.98
N VAL A 243 -30.81 33.19 -31.41
CA VAL A 243 -31.23 31.78 -31.35
C VAL A 243 -31.53 31.31 -32.76
N HIS A 244 -30.91 30.22 -33.17
CA HIS A 244 -30.95 29.70 -34.54
C HIS A 244 -31.40 28.24 -34.54
N THR A 245 -32.01 27.83 -35.65
CA THR A 245 -32.36 26.42 -35.87
C THR A 245 -31.39 25.80 -36.87
N TYR A 246 -30.98 24.56 -36.64
CA TYR A 246 -30.14 23.80 -37.54
C TYR A 246 -30.63 22.34 -37.56
N GLY A 247 -31.15 21.88 -38.69
CA GLY A 247 -31.90 20.62 -38.75
C GLY A 247 -33.11 20.67 -37.81
N SER A 248 -33.26 19.67 -36.94
CA SER A 248 -34.29 19.67 -35.88
C SER A 248 -33.82 20.24 -34.53
N GLY A 249 -32.57 20.69 -34.45
CA GLY A 249 -31.94 21.18 -33.22
C GLY A 249 -31.90 22.70 -33.11
N LEU A 250 -31.32 23.17 -32.00
CA LEU A 250 -31.28 24.58 -31.63
C LEU A 250 -29.87 25.03 -31.28
N ILE A 251 -29.45 26.20 -31.76
CA ILE A 251 -28.26 26.92 -31.33
C ILE A 251 -28.70 28.16 -30.55
N VAL A 252 -28.27 28.29 -29.30
CA VAL A 252 -28.53 29.45 -28.44
C VAL A 252 -27.20 30.16 -28.21
N SER A 253 -27.04 31.35 -28.78
CA SER A 253 -25.82 32.14 -28.63
C SER A 253 -25.97 33.19 -27.53
N ILE A 254 -25.06 33.15 -26.55
CA ILE A 254 -25.02 34.04 -25.40
C ILE A 254 -23.80 34.94 -25.50
N LYS A 255 -24.02 36.26 -25.66
CA LYS A 255 -22.97 37.29 -25.70
C LYS A 255 -23.04 38.30 -24.55
N ASN A 256 -24.17 38.35 -23.84
CA ASN A 256 -24.41 39.26 -22.73
C ASN A 256 -24.02 38.68 -21.36
N VAL A 257 -23.43 37.49 -21.33
CA VAL A 257 -22.88 36.85 -20.13
C VAL A 257 -21.38 36.68 -20.36
N SER A 258 -20.58 37.29 -19.48
CA SER A 258 -19.13 37.20 -19.50
C SER A 258 -18.65 36.17 -18.48
N THR A 259 -18.07 35.08 -18.97
CA THR A 259 -17.52 34.00 -18.12
C THR A 259 -16.30 34.45 -17.33
N SER A 260 -15.45 35.31 -17.92
CA SER A 260 -14.27 35.87 -17.24
C SER A 260 -14.67 36.83 -16.13
N ASP A 261 -15.64 37.73 -16.38
CA ASP A 261 -16.12 38.65 -15.35
C ASP A 261 -16.82 37.88 -14.22
N TYR A 262 -17.63 36.88 -14.57
CA TYR A 262 -18.25 36.02 -13.56
C TYR A 262 -17.20 35.30 -12.71
N LEU A 263 -16.19 34.67 -13.35
CA LEU A 263 -15.10 33.99 -12.65
C LEU A 263 -14.38 34.93 -11.67
N LEU A 264 -14.03 36.14 -12.10
CA LEU A 264 -13.35 37.14 -11.27
C LEU A 264 -14.23 37.60 -10.10
N LEU A 265 -15.44 38.10 -10.40
CA LEU A 265 -16.36 38.68 -9.41
C LEU A 265 -16.82 37.62 -8.39
N ARG A 266 -17.14 36.41 -8.86
CA ARG A 266 -17.47 35.27 -7.99
C ARG A 266 -16.32 34.96 -7.05
N THR A 267 -15.08 34.88 -7.55
CA THR A 267 -13.92 34.57 -6.72
C THR A 267 -13.69 35.63 -5.63
N GLN A 268 -14.05 36.89 -5.90
CA GLN A 268 -13.90 38.03 -5.00
C GLN A 268 -15.10 38.27 -4.04
N TYR A 269 -16.14 37.43 -4.08
CA TYR A 269 -17.40 37.67 -3.35
C TYR A 269 -18.08 39.01 -3.69
N ASP A 270 -17.90 39.48 -4.93
CA ASP A 270 -18.54 40.72 -5.37
C ASP A 270 -20.03 40.45 -5.69
N PRO A 271 -20.98 41.22 -5.12
CA PRO A 271 -22.43 41.03 -5.35
C PRO A 271 -22.85 41.23 -6.81
N ASN A 272 -22.04 41.87 -7.66
CA ASN A 272 -22.32 42.00 -9.09
C ASN A 272 -22.28 40.65 -9.83
N ALA A 273 -21.65 39.61 -9.25
CA ALA A 273 -21.68 38.26 -9.80
C ALA A 273 -23.11 37.70 -9.89
N ASP A 274 -24.01 38.07 -8.97
CA ASP A 274 -25.38 37.56 -8.90
C ASP A 274 -26.17 37.96 -10.15
N ALA A 275 -26.01 39.20 -10.63
CA ALA A 275 -26.68 39.67 -11.84
C ALA A 275 -26.25 38.88 -13.09
N ILE A 276 -24.98 38.46 -13.17
CA ILE A 276 -24.47 37.64 -14.28
C ILE A 276 -25.04 36.22 -14.19
N LEU A 277 -25.06 35.63 -13.00
CA LEU A 277 -25.64 34.31 -12.77
C LEU A 277 -27.14 34.28 -13.07
N GLU A 278 -27.90 35.27 -12.61
CA GLU A 278 -29.34 35.41 -12.90
C GLU A 278 -29.60 35.57 -14.40
N ALA A 279 -28.81 36.38 -15.10
CA ALA A 279 -28.91 36.53 -16.55
C ALA A 279 -28.67 35.20 -17.26
N PHE A 280 -27.65 34.44 -16.85
CA PHE A 280 -27.38 33.10 -17.37
C PHE A 280 -28.55 32.13 -17.11
N ILE A 281 -29.02 32.06 -15.87
CA ILE A 281 -30.16 31.22 -15.44
C ILE A 281 -31.38 31.51 -16.30
N ASN A 282 -31.76 32.78 -16.43
CA ASN A 282 -32.96 33.20 -17.17
C ASN A 282 -32.91 32.79 -18.65
N ILE A 283 -31.72 32.81 -19.26
CA ILE A 283 -31.52 32.37 -20.64
C ILE A 283 -31.55 30.84 -20.73
N PHE A 284 -30.79 30.15 -19.87
CA PHE A 284 -30.62 28.70 -19.96
C PHE A 284 -31.90 27.94 -19.63
N ASP A 285 -32.63 28.34 -18.58
CA ASP A 285 -33.86 27.70 -18.10
C ASP A 285 -34.97 27.70 -19.18
N LYS A 286 -34.92 28.65 -20.11
CA LYS A 286 -35.86 28.74 -21.24
C LYS A 286 -35.70 27.62 -22.27
N TYR A 287 -34.49 27.11 -22.45
CA TYR A 287 -34.18 26.14 -23.52
C TYR A 287 -33.88 24.73 -22.99
N ALA A 288 -33.36 24.63 -21.77
CA ALA A 288 -33.09 23.36 -21.11
C ALA A 288 -33.62 23.41 -19.67
N PRO A 289 -34.86 22.98 -19.40
CA PRO A 289 -35.45 22.99 -18.07
C PRO A 289 -34.58 22.26 -17.04
N ARG A 290 -34.60 22.71 -15.79
CA ARG A 290 -33.81 22.10 -14.71
C ARG A 290 -34.35 20.73 -14.35
N GLU A 291 -33.44 19.78 -14.16
CA GLU A 291 -33.75 18.44 -13.63
C GLU A 291 -33.67 18.37 -12.10
N ILE A 292 -33.13 19.41 -11.46
CA ILE A 292 -33.03 19.57 -10.01
C ILE A 292 -33.61 20.94 -9.65
N GLN A 293 -34.44 20.98 -8.62
CA GLN A 293 -34.98 22.20 -8.02
C GLN A 293 -34.64 22.19 -6.53
N THR A 294 -34.01 23.25 -6.05
CA THR A 294 -33.51 23.30 -4.70
C THR A 294 -33.32 24.74 -4.22
N ASP A 295 -33.33 24.92 -2.90
CA ASP A 295 -32.98 26.15 -2.20
C ASP A 295 -31.58 26.07 -1.54
N LEU A 296 -30.71 25.20 -2.07
CA LEU A 296 -29.30 25.16 -1.70
C LEU A 296 -28.64 26.54 -1.81
N PRO A 297 -27.63 26.85 -0.97
CA PRO A 297 -26.77 27.99 -1.22
C PRO A 297 -26.12 27.91 -2.60
N THR A 298 -25.95 29.06 -3.27
CA THR A 298 -25.38 29.16 -4.63
C THR A 298 -24.06 28.39 -4.78
N ARG A 299 -23.19 28.40 -3.76
CA ARG A 299 -21.88 27.74 -3.79
C ARG A 299 -21.90 26.25 -3.38
N ALA A 300 -23.07 25.63 -3.24
CA ALA A 300 -23.18 24.19 -3.03
C ALA A 300 -23.31 23.48 -4.38
N HIS A 301 -22.25 22.78 -4.80
CA HIS A 301 -22.17 22.16 -6.12
C HIS A 301 -22.77 20.76 -6.09
N ILE A 302 -23.57 20.43 -7.11
CA ILE A 302 -24.24 19.13 -7.22
C ILE A 302 -23.60 18.31 -8.34
N TYR A 303 -23.10 17.14 -7.97
CA TYR A 303 -22.57 16.13 -8.88
C TYR A 303 -23.54 14.96 -8.94
N ARG A 304 -23.86 14.50 -10.14
CA ARG A 304 -24.87 13.45 -10.36
C ARG A 304 -24.27 12.26 -11.08
N PHE A 305 -24.55 11.08 -10.55
CA PHE A 305 -24.03 9.81 -11.03
C PHE A 305 -25.12 8.76 -11.07
N PHE A 306 -24.90 7.73 -11.88
CA PHE A 306 -25.77 6.56 -11.92
C PHE A 306 -24.96 5.27 -11.90
N ASN A 307 -25.30 4.39 -10.95
CA ASN A 307 -24.83 3.03 -10.91
C ASN A 307 -25.84 2.15 -11.66
N PHE A 308 -25.45 1.71 -12.87
CA PHE A 308 -26.31 0.89 -13.72
C PHE A 308 -26.47 -0.56 -13.21
N ASP A 309 -25.48 -1.08 -12.48
CA ASP A 309 -25.50 -2.45 -11.96
C ASP A 309 -26.49 -2.57 -10.78
N GLU A 310 -26.52 -1.55 -9.91
CA GLU A 310 -27.38 -1.53 -8.73
C GLU A 310 -28.71 -0.76 -8.95
N ASN A 311 -28.88 -0.10 -10.10
CA ASN A 311 -29.92 0.89 -10.34
C ASN A 311 -29.98 1.95 -9.23
N ALA A 312 -28.85 2.59 -8.93
CA ALA A 312 -28.78 3.65 -7.93
C ALA A 312 -28.46 5.00 -8.59
N LEU A 313 -29.33 5.98 -8.40
CA LEU A 313 -29.08 7.37 -8.73
C LEU A 313 -28.42 8.03 -7.51
N ILE A 314 -27.26 8.65 -7.71
CA ILE A 314 -26.45 9.22 -6.65
C ILE A 314 -26.22 10.70 -6.92
N PHE A 315 -26.40 11.52 -5.90
CA PHE A 315 -26.01 12.92 -5.89
C PHE A 315 -24.93 13.13 -4.83
N HIS A 316 -23.84 13.79 -5.19
CA HIS A 316 -22.90 14.34 -4.21
C HIS A 316 -23.05 15.85 -4.20
N ILE A 317 -23.19 16.44 -3.02
CA ILE A 317 -23.25 17.88 -2.81
C ILE A 317 -21.99 18.26 -2.03
N ILE A 318 -21.14 19.09 -2.66
CA ILE A 318 -19.96 19.67 -1.99
C ILE A 318 -20.29 21.13 -1.66
N ASN A 319 -20.22 21.50 -0.38
CA ASN A 319 -20.64 22.81 0.09
C ASN A 319 -19.48 23.80 0.18
N PHE A 320 -19.22 24.55 -0.89
CA PHE A 320 -18.20 25.60 -0.90
C PHE A 320 -18.67 26.92 -0.26
N ASN A 321 -19.81 26.95 0.42
CA ASN A 321 -20.19 28.10 1.22
C ASN A 321 -19.31 28.13 2.48
N TYR A 322 -18.31 29.01 2.50
CA TYR A 322 -17.22 28.98 3.47
C TYR A 322 -17.06 30.31 4.21
N ASP A 323 -16.85 30.24 5.53
CA ASP A 323 -16.49 31.37 6.37
C ASP A 323 -14.97 31.36 6.58
N PHE A 324 -14.28 32.31 5.94
CA PHE A 324 -12.81 32.48 6.00
C PHE A 324 -12.29 33.07 7.31
N GLU A 325 -13.16 33.61 8.16
CA GLU A 325 -12.75 34.04 9.50
C GLU A 325 -12.86 32.87 10.50
N ALA A 326 -13.87 32.02 10.34
CA ALA A 326 -14.03 30.83 11.16
C ALA A 326 -13.20 29.62 10.68
N ASP A 327 -12.75 29.62 9.43
CA ASP A 327 -12.21 28.47 8.68
C ASP A 327 -13.20 27.27 8.63
N LYS A 328 -14.50 27.56 8.50
CA LYS A 328 -15.57 26.55 8.53
C LYS A 328 -16.54 26.68 7.37
N VAL A 329 -17.06 25.54 6.91
CA VAL A 329 -18.20 25.48 5.99
C VAL A 329 -19.46 25.99 6.69
N ILE A 330 -20.20 26.87 6.03
CA ILE A 330 -21.50 27.36 6.48
C ILE A 330 -22.54 26.31 6.10
N ARG A 331 -22.99 25.53 7.10
CA ARG A 331 -24.01 24.48 6.90
C ARG A 331 -25.38 25.08 6.63
N ALA A 332 -26.14 24.41 5.77
CA ALA A 332 -27.55 24.69 5.55
C ALA A 332 -28.42 23.54 6.09
N PHE A 333 -29.63 23.85 6.54
CA PHE A 333 -30.53 22.90 7.21
C PHE A 333 -31.90 22.89 6.55
N ASN A 334 -32.56 21.74 6.55
CA ASN A 334 -33.90 21.54 5.98
C ASN A 334 -34.02 22.01 4.53
N ILE A 335 -33.02 21.70 3.72
CA ILE A 335 -32.96 22.08 2.30
C ILE A 335 -34.02 21.30 1.52
N SER A 336 -34.83 22.02 0.74
CA SER A 336 -35.70 21.45 -0.26
C SER A 336 -34.86 20.95 -1.42
N PHE A 337 -34.99 19.67 -1.75
CA PHE A 337 -34.29 19.07 -2.87
C PHE A 337 -35.26 18.21 -3.68
N SER A 338 -35.54 18.65 -4.90
CA SER A 338 -36.40 17.93 -5.83
C SER A 338 -35.64 17.58 -7.09
N PHE A 339 -35.80 16.36 -7.58
CA PHE A 339 -35.08 15.90 -8.77
C PHE A 339 -35.97 15.03 -9.64
N LYS A 340 -35.68 15.00 -10.94
CA LYS A 340 -36.40 14.15 -11.88
C LYS A 340 -35.88 12.70 -11.84
N LEU A 341 -36.80 11.74 -11.76
CA LEU A 341 -36.46 10.32 -11.79
C LEU A 341 -36.04 9.84 -13.19
N PRO A 342 -34.93 9.10 -13.28
CA PRO A 342 -34.55 8.43 -14.51
C PRO A 342 -35.49 7.24 -14.80
N PRO A 343 -35.66 6.84 -16.07
CA PRO A 343 -36.57 5.76 -16.47
C PRO A 343 -36.38 4.45 -15.70
N GLN A 344 -35.14 4.13 -15.32
CA GLN A 344 -34.75 2.92 -14.59
C GLN A 344 -35.39 2.82 -13.19
N LEU A 345 -35.81 3.95 -12.61
CA LEU A 345 -36.38 4.05 -11.27
C LEU A 345 -37.89 4.36 -11.27
N ARG A 346 -38.50 4.56 -12.45
CA ARG A 346 -39.94 4.78 -12.55
C ARG A 346 -40.72 3.53 -12.14
N ASP A 347 -41.91 3.76 -11.61
CA ASP A 347 -42.85 2.71 -11.16
C ASP A 347 -42.31 1.79 -10.04
N LYS A 348 -41.21 2.17 -9.40
CA LYS A 348 -40.62 1.45 -8.26
C LYS A 348 -40.89 2.20 -6.97
N GLN A 349 -41.15 1.46 -5.89
CA GLN A 349 -41.05 2.03 -4.55
C GLN A 349 -39.57 2.37 -4.30
N LEU A 350 -39.28 3.57 -3.80
CA LEU A 350 -37.92 4.04 -3.61
C LEU A 350 -37.50 3.94 -2.14
N ALA A 351 -36.20 3.76 -1.93
CA ALA A 351 -35.52 4.10 -0.68
C ALA A 351 -34.57 5.26 -1.00
N ILE A 352 -34.69 6.36 -0.24
CA ILE A 352 -33.85 7.54 -0.41
C ILE A 352 -33.08 7.77 0.87
N ARG A 353 -31.75 7.76 0.78
CA ARG A 353 -30.85 7.93 1.93
C ARG A 353 -29.92 9.10 1.76
N VAL A 354 -29.65 9.79 2.86
CA VAL A 354 -28.72 10.91 2.95
C VAL A 354 -27.57 10.50 3.83
N TYR A 355 -26.35 10.68 3.33
CA TYR A 355 -25.10 10.38 4.01
C TYR A 355 -24.26 11.64 4.15
N SER A 356 -23.57 11.77 5.27
CA SER A 356 -22.58 12.83 5.52
C SER A 356 -21.54 12.32 6.52
N GLU A 357 -20.53 13.13 6.83
CA GLU A 357 -19.56 12.84 7.88
C GLU A 357 -20.20 12.68 9.28
N ASP A 358 -21.39 13.25 9.49
CA ASP A 358 -22.17 13.08 10.73
C ASP A 358 -22.95 11.76 10.76
N TYR A 359 -23.36 11.27 9.58
CA TYR A 359 -24.23 10.10 9.40
C TYR A 359 -23.65 9.15 8.33
N PRO A 360 -22.48 8.53 8.56
CA PRO A 360 -21.84 7.65 7.59
C PRO A 360 -22.68 6.39 7.30
N GLU A 361 -23.52 5.94 8.22
CA GLU A 361 -24.45 4.82 8.00
C GLU A 361 -25.66 5.16 7.10
N GLY A 362 -25.88 6.46 6.84
CA GLY A 362 -27.00 7.00 6.08
C GLY A 362 -28.30 7.05 6.86
N ILE A 363 -29.07 8.12 6.63
CA ILE A 363 -30.44 8.26 7.16
C ILE A 363 -31.45 8.17 6.03
N GLU A 364 -32.50 7.37 6.21
CA GLU A 364 -33.60 7.28 5.25
C GLU A 364 -34.54 8.47 5.42
N VAL A 365 -34.82 9.16 4.32
CA VAL A 365 -35.66 10.38 4.31
C VAL A 365 -36.97 10.12 3.59
N PRO A 366 -38.09 10.70 4.07
CA PRO A 366 -39.36 10.62 3.38
C PRO A 366 -39.30 11.39 2.06
N TYR A 367 -40.11 10.95 1.09
CA TYR A 367 -40.17 11.56 -0.22
C TYR A 367 -41.61 11.70 -0.71
N ASN A 368 -41.85 12.71 -1.54
CA ASN A 368 -43.10 12.89 -2.29
C ASN A 368 -42.79 12.75 -3.78
N LEU A 369 -43.52 11.87 -4.47
CA LEU A 369 -43.43 11.70 -5.92
C LEU A 369 -44.62 12.40 -6.59
N ASP A 370 -44.36 13.30 -7.52
CA ASP A 370 -45.37 13.83 -8.43
C ASP A 370 -45.50 12.91 -9.66
N PRO A 371 -46.59 12.12 -9.78
CA PRO A 371 -46.76 11.15 -10.85
C PRO A 371 -46.95 11.77 -12.23
N ASN A 372 -47.21 13.08 -12.33
CA ASN A 372 -47.39 13.76 -13.62
C ASN A 372 -46.09 14.30 -14.20
N THR A 373 -45.06 14.50 -13.37
CA THR A 373 -43.82 15.16 -13.76
C THR A 373 -42.56 14.31 -13.53
N ASP A 374 -42.70 13.15 -12.87
CA ASP A 374 -41.63 12.28 -12.38
C ASP A 374 -40.68 12.97 -11.39
N PHE A 375 -41.09 14.07 -10.77
CA PHE A 375 -40.30 14.76 -9.75
C PHE A 375 -40.47 14.09 -8.39
N VAL A 376 -39.33 13.84 -7.74
CA VAL A 376 -39.27 13.41 -6.36
C VAL A 376 -38.76 14.55 -5.51
N SER A 377 -39.49 14.91 -4.47
CA SER A 377 -39.11 15.93 -3.49
C SER A 377 -38.76 15.32 -2.15
N ILE A 378 -37.63 15.71 -1.59
CA ILE A 378 -37.15 15.35 -0.25
C ILE A 378 -36.73 16.61 0.53
N ILE A 379 -36.56 16.46 1.84
CA ILE A 379 -35.90 17.45 2.68
C ILE A 379 -34.57 16.88 3.14
N ILE A 380 -33.46 17.56 2.81
CA ILE A 380 -32.13 17.22 3.30
C ILE A 380 -31.98 17.86 4.69
N PRO A 381 -31.81 17.07 5.77
CA PRO A 381 -31.78 17.63 7.13
C PRO A 381 -30.62 18.59 7.36
N LYS A 382 -29.43 18.25 6.84
CA LYS A 382 -28.21 19.05 6.94
C LYS A 382 -27.36 18.84 5.69
N VAL A 383 -26.93 19.93 5.07
CA VAL A 383 -25.90 19.94 4.03
C VAL A 383 -24.60 20.36 4.71
N SER A 384 -23.72 19.39 4.91
CA SER A 384 -22.43 19.58 5.60
C SER A 384 -21.31 19.84 4.60
N ILE A 385 -20.09 19.29 4.79
CA ILE A 385 -18.98 19.47 3.84
C ILE A 385 -19.23 18.68 2.56
N LEU A 386 -19.49 17.37 2.71
CA LEU A 386 -19.93 16.47 1.65
C LEU A 386 -21.23 15.82 2.08
N THR A 387 -22.27 15.96 1.28
CA THR A 387 -23.55 15.29 1.49
C THR A 387 -23.87 14.43 0.29
N SER A 388 -24.05 13.13 0.49
CA SER A 388 -24.40 12.20 -0.58
C SER A 388 -25.85 11.78 -0.45
N ILE A 389 -26.62 11.85 -1.53
CA ILE A 389 -27.98 11.37 -1.60
C ILE A 389 -28.00 10.16 -2.52
N GLU A 390 -28.55 9.08 -2.03
CA GLU A 390 -28.73 7.86 -2.78
C GLU A 390 -30.22 7.59 -2.99
N VAL A 391 -30.58 7.30 -4.22
CA VAL A 391 -31.95 7.00 -4.64
C VAL A 391 -31.93 5.68 -5.38
N ARG A 392 -32.58 4.67 -4.83
CA ARG A 392 -32.63 3.32 -5.42
C ARG A 392 -33.98 2.66 -5.16
N PRO A 393 -34.29 1.54 -5.84
CA PRO A 393 -35.47 0.74 -5.50
C PRO A 393 -35.40 0.31 -4.03
N LYS A 394 -36.55 0.30 -3.37
CA LYS A 394 -36.64 -0.10 -1.96
C LYS A 394 -36.09 -1.51 -1.79
N PHE A 395 -35.26 -1.68 -0.77
CA PHE A 395 -34.69 -2.95 -0.37
C PHE A 395 -34.86 -3.12 1.14
N GLU A 396 -35.00 -4.35 1.59
CA GLU A 396 -35.03 -4.67 3.01
C GLU A 396 -33.62 -4.99 3.50
N HIS A 397 -33.32 -4.62 4.75
CA HIS A 397 -32.11 -5.06 5.43
C HIS A 397 -32.53 -6.10 6.48
N PRO A 398 -32.35 -7.40 6.22
CA PRO A 398 -32.78 -8.41 7.17
C PRO A 398 -31.95 -8.33 8.45
N GLU A 399 -32.61 -8.55 9.59
CA GLU A 399 -31.92 -8.63 10.89
C GLU A 399 -30.84 -9.73 10.88
N PRO A 400 -29.66 -9.50 11.50
CA PRO A 400 -28.57 -10.47 11.52
C PRO A 400 -28.98 -11.83 12.12
N THR A 401 -28.39 -12.91 11.59
CA THR A 401 -28.42 -14.21 12.26
C THR A 401 -27.35 -14.23 13.35
N ILE A 402 -27.75 -14.50 14.59
CA ILE A 402 -26.81 -14.53 15.72
C ILE A 402 -26.67 -15.95 16.28
N ILE A 403 -25.46 -16.51 16.21
CA ILE A 403 -25.09 -17.79 16.81
C ILE A 403 -24.68 -17.56 18.27
N ASN A 404 -25.65 -17.59 19.17
CA ASN A 404 -25.46 -17.38 20.62
C ASN A 404 -25.27 -18.67 21.43
N LYS A 405 -25.36 -19.85 20.79
CA LYS A 405 -25.11 -21.16 21.40
C LYS A 405 -24.31 -22.05 20.44
N PRO A 406 -23.57 -23.06 20.93
CA PRO A 406 -22.85 -23.98 20.05
C PRO A 406 -23.78 -24.58 19.00
N THR A 407 -23.44 -24.38 17.73
CA THR A 407 -24.26 -24.72 16.56
C THR A 407 -23.40 -25.44 15.53
N ILE A 408 -23.94 -26.51 14.94
CA ILE A 408 -23.28 -27.32 13.92
C ILE A 408 -24.23 -27.42 12.72
N TYR A 409 -23.76 -27.01 11.55
CA TYR A 409 -24.41 -27.28 10.27
C TYR A 409 -23.65 -28.39 9.55
N SER A 410 -24.34 -29.49 9.24
CA SER A 410 -23.71 -30.73 8.77
C SER A 410 -24.39 -31.29 7.53
N ASN A 411 -23.68 -31.30 6.39
CA ASN A 411 -24.18 -31.75 5.09
C ASN A 411 -25.36 -30.89 4.57
N GLU A 412 -25.29 -29.58 4.77
CA GLU A 412 -26.36 -28.65 4.42
C GLU A 412 -25.91 -27.58 3.42
N ILE A 413 -26.86 -27.04 2.66
CA ILE A 413 -26.67 -25.83 1.84
C ILE A 413 -27.45 -24.70 2.51
N ILE A 414 -26.75 -23.69 2.99
CA ILE A 414 -27.28 -22.54 3.71
C ILE A 414 -27.25 -21.35 2.75
N THR A 415 -28.39 -20.69 2.58
CA THR A 415 -28.42 -19.39 1.90
C THR A 415 -28.24 -18.30 2.94
N LEU A 416 -27.19 -17.50 2.79
CA LEU A 416 -26.92 -16.37 3.67
C LEU A 416 -27.26 -15.07 2.93
N ASP A 417 -28.35 -14.45 3.35
CA ASP A 417 -28.94 -13.21 2.80
C ASP A 417 -28.81 -12.01 3.77
N ARG A 418 -28.08 -12.21 4.87
CA ARG A 418 -27.98 -11.30 6.03
C ARG A 418 -26.66 -11.52 6.76
N ASP A 419 -26.30 -10.58 7.63
CA ASP A 419 -25.12 -10.73 8.49
C ASP A 419 -25.21 -12.00 9.35
N LEU A 420 -24.06 -12.64 9.57
CA LEU A 420 -23.89 -13.80 10.44
C LEU A 420 -22.92 -13.43 11.57
N ILE A 421 -23.46 -13.28 12.78
CA ILE A 421 -22.69 -12.91 13.98
C ILE A 421 -22.49 -14.17 14.83
N VAL A 422 -21.24 -14.57 15.04
CA VAL A 422 -20.86 -15.75 15.82
C VAL A 422 -20.34 -15.31 17.20
N ASN A 423 -21.21 -15.41 18.20
CA ASN A 423 -20.91 -15.06 19.60
C ASN A 423 -20.58 -16.30 20.46
N SER A 424 -20.96 -17.49 20.00
CA SER A 424 -20.64 -18.78 20.61
C SER A 424 -19.80 -19.63 19.64
N SER A 425 -20.11 -20.90 19.41
CA SER A 425 -19.37 -21.76 18.47
C SER A 425 -20.22 -22.08 17.24
N LEU A 426 -19.67 -21.86 16.05
CA LEU A 426 -20.25 -22.28 14.78
C LEU A 426 -19.32 -23.28 14.09
N VAL A 427 -19.85 -24.47 13.78
CA VAL A 427 -19.15 -25.48 12.99
C VAL A 427 -19.89 -25.72 11.68
N LEU A 428 -19.19 -25.51 10.56
CA LEU A 428 -19.62 -25.92 9.23
C LEU A 428 -18.88 -27.21 8.87
N LEU A 429 -19.63 -28.30 8.71
CA LEU A 429 -19.08 -29.62 8.40
C LEU A 429 -19.73 -30.17 7.13
N ASN A 430 -18.94 -30.42 6.08
CA ASN A 430 -19.45 -30.91 4.78
C ASN A 430 -20.58 -30.03 4.20
N SER A 431 -20.58 -28.73 4.49
CA SER A 431 -21.69 -27.82 4.21
C SER A 431 -21.30 -26.74 3.21
N GLN A 432 -22.29 -26.04 2.66
CA GLN A 432 -22.07 -24.92 1.76
C GLN A 432 -22.81 -23.69 2.27
N ILE A 433 -22.14 -22.55 2.35
CA ILE A 433 -22.78 -21.24 2.48
C ILE A 433 -22.76 -20.58 1.12
N ARG A 434 -23.95 -20.36 0.59
CA ARG A 434 -24.20 -19.56 -0.59
C ARG A 434 -24.60 -18.16 -0.14
N VAL A 435 -23.74 -17.19 -0.40
CA VAL A 435 -23.99 -15.80 -0.04
C VAL A 435 -24.81 -15.15 -1.15
N VAL A 436 -26.02 -14.73 -0.81
CA VAL A 436 -26.95 -14.00 -1.69
C VAL A 436 -27.12 -12.60 -1.10
N GLY A 437 -26.07 -11.79 -1.25
CA GLY A 437 -26.06 -10.40 -0.79
C GLY A 437 -26.90 -9.50 -1.68
N GLY A 438 -27.34 -8.39 -1.08
CA GLY A 438 -27.97 -7.28 -1.78
C GLY A 438 -27.04 -6.07 -1.86
N VAL A 439 -27.61 -4.89 -1.66
CA VAL A 439 -26.91 -3.59 -1.66
C VAL A 439 -25.81 -3.52 -0.61
N ARG A 440 -26.11 -3.99 0.61
CA ARG A 440 -25.16 -3.96 1.71
C ARG A 440 -24.31 -5.22 1.72
N PRO A 441 -23.00 -5.11 1.98
CA PRO A 441 -22.17 -6.28 2.12
C PRO A 441 -22.62 -7.11 3.32
N ILE A 442 -22.65 -8.43 3.16
CA ILE A 442 -22.92 -9.37 4.24
C ILE A 442 -21.64 -9.57 5.06
N LYS A 443 -21.74 -9.36 6.36
CA LYS A 443 -20.63 -9.59 7.28
C LYS A 443 -20.77 -10.95 7.96
N ILE A 444 -19.73 -11.79 7.86
CA ILE A 444 -19.56 -12.97 8.72
C ILE A 444 -18.56 -12.59 9.81
N GLU A 445 -19.05 -12.27 11.00
CA GLU A 445 -18.22 -11.75 12.10
C GLU A 445 -18.18 -12.73 13.27
N VAL A 446 -16.97 -13.12 13.65
CA VAL A 446 -16.71 -13.93 14.85
C VAL A 446 -16.28 -13.00 15.97
N LEU A 447 -17.12 -12.87 16.99
CA LEU A 447 -16.88 -11.98 18.12
C LEU A 447 -15.88 -12.59 19.11
N SER A 448 -15.35 -11.76 20.02
CA SER A 448 -14.50 -12.22 21.13
C SER A 448 -15.20 -13.31 21.95
N GLY A 449 -14.49 -14.42 22.23
CA GLY A 449 -15.07 -15.63 22.84
C GLY A 449 -15.83 -16.55 21.88
N GLY A 450 -16.15 -16.07 20.67
CA GLY A 450 -16.75 -16.86 19.61
C GLY A 450 -15.74 -17.76 18.89
N SER A 451 -16.21 -18.80 18.20
CA SER A 451 -15.37 -19.66 17.36
C SER A 451 -16.06 -20.05 16.06
N LEU A 452 -15.30 -20.01 14.96
CA LEU A 452 -15.73 -20.46 13.64
C LEU A 452 -14.84 -21.60 13.18
N THR A 453 -15.45 -22.76 12.94
CA THR A 453 -14.80 -23.97 12.45
C THR A 453 -15.41 -24.33 11.10
N ILE A 454 -14.59 -24.42 10.06
CA ILE A 454 -15.02 -24.73 8.68
C ILE A 454 -14.26 -25.98 8.24
N ILE A 455 -14.97 -27.08 7.99
CA ILE A 455 -14.37 -28.38 7.65
C ILE A 455 -15.06 -28.95 6.42
N ASN A 456 -14.27 -29.27 5.39
CA ASN A 456 -14.76 -29.86 4.14
C ASN A 456 -15.98 -29.10 3.57
N SER A 457 -15.95 -27.76 3.66
CA SER A 457 -17.11 -26.91 3.40
C SER A 457 -16.79 -25.83 2.37
N ARG A 458 -17.82 -25.21 1.81
CA ARG A 458 -17.68 -24.14 0.82
C ARG A 458 -18.36 -22.86 1.29
N ILE A 459 -17.74 -21.70 1.10
CA ILE A 459 -18.39 -20.39 1.23
C ILE A 459 -18.16 -19.61 -0.06
N TYR A 460 -19.21 -19.25 -0.79
CA TYR A 460 -19.06 -18.58 -2.07
C TYR A 460 -20.12 -17.49 -2.30
N LYS A 461 -19.72 -16.47 -3.04
CA LYS A 461 -20.59 -15.39 -3.52
C LYS A 461 -21.45 -15.85 -4.70
N GLU A 462 -22.77 -15.74 -4.57
CA GLU A 462 -23.72 -15.79 -5.70
C GLU A 462 -24.11 -14.37 -6.15
N SER A 463 -24.36 -13.45 -5.21
CA SER A 463 -24.65 -12.04 -5.48
C SER A 463 -24.21 -11.13 -4.33
N GLY A 464 -24.15 -9.82 -4.58
CA GLY A 464 -23.75 -8.81 -3.60
C GLY A 464 -22.29 -8.93 -3.19
N ASN A 465 -21.91 -8.35 -2.06
CA ASN A 465 -20.56 -8.50 -1.49
C ASN A 465 -20.65 -9.14 -0.11
N TYR A 466 -19.57 -9.79 0.33
CA TYR A 466 -19.46 -10.25 1.71
C TYR A 466 -18.02 -10.26 2.16
N TYR A 467 -17.78 -10.33 3.46
CA TYR A 467 -16.45 -10.47 4.02
C TYR A 467 -16.51 -11.28 5.32
N ILE A 468 -15.35 -11.83 5.71
CA ILE A 468 -15.21 -12.60 6.95
C ILE A 468 -14.25 -11.85 7.86
N VAL A 469 -14.65 -11.64 9.11
CA VAL A 469 -13.79 -11.05 10.14
C VAL A 469 -13.83 -11.86 11.42
N ALA A 470 -12.67 -12.34 11.86
CA ALA A 470 -12.49 -12.98 13.15
C ALA A 470 -11.84 -12.00 14.12
N ARG A 471 -12.61 -11.45 15.05
CA ARG A 471 -12.16 -10.41 15.98
C ARG A 471 -11.19 -10.94 17.03
N LYS A 472 -10.39 -10.06 17.61
CA LYS A 472 -9.48 -10.38 18.72
C LYS A 472 -10.17 -11.17 19.84
N GLY A 473 -9.56 -12.29 20.24
CA GLY A 473 -10.08 -13.18 21.28
C GLY A 473 -11.12 -14.20 20.79
N SER A 474 -11.39 -14.25 19.47
CA SER A 474 -12.15 -15.33 18.84
C SER A 474 -11.24 -16.53 18.50
N LYS A 475 -11.81 -17.59 17.91
CA LYS A 475 -11.05 -18.72 17.35
C LYS A 475 -11.48 -19.01 15.92
N ILE A 476 -10.51 -19.33 15.07
CA ILE A 476 -10.78 -19.72 13.68
C ILE A 476 -10.00 -20.97 13.29
N PHE A 477 -10.71 -21.94 12.74
CA PHE A 477 -10.15 -23.18 12.19
C PHE A 477 -10.78 -23.45 10.84
N ILE A 478 -9.96 -23.52 9.78
CA ILE A 478 -10.39 -23.80 8.41
C ILE A 478 -9.59 -25.00 7.91
N ASN A 479 -10.29 -26.05 7.48
CA ASN A 479 -9.66 -27.26 6.96
C ASN A 479 -10.42 -27.81 5.75
N ALA A 480 -9.69 -28.20 4.70
CA ALA A 480 -10.24 -28.88 3.54
C ALA A 480 -11.39 -28.11 2.86
N SER A 481 -11.37 -26.77 2.89
CA SER A 481 -12.52 -25.95 2.53
C SER A 481 -12.24 -25.01 1.35
N ASP A 482 -13.28 -24.55 0.67
CA ASP A 482 -13.20 -23.60 -0.45
C ASP A 482 -13.91 -22.30 -0.06
N ILE A 483 -13.20 -21.17 -0.11
CA ILE A 483 -13.76 -19.85 0.19
C ILE A 483 -13.45 -18.89 -0.97
N SER A 484 -14.50 -18.28 -1.54
CA SER A 484 -14.35 -17.42 -2.71
C SER A 484 -15.31 -16.25 -2.84
N GLY A 485 -14.81 -15.15 -3.43
CA GLY A 485 -15.61 -13.96 -3.71
C GLY A 485 -15.80 -13.04 -2.51
N ALA A 486 -15.05 -13.23 -1.43
CA ALA A 486 -15.07 -12.37 -0.25
C ALA A 486 -14.31 -11.06 -0.49
N GLY A 487 -14.62 -10.06 0.31
CA GLY A 487 -13.99 -8.76 0.32
C GLY A 487 -14.67 -7.71 -0.56
N LEU A 488 -14.36 -6.46 -0.25
CA LEU A 488 -14.73 -5.27 -1.02
C LEU A 488 -13.76 -4.12 -0.74
N PHE A 489 -13.80 -3.08 -1.57
CA PHE A 489 -13.09 -1.84 -1.30
C PHE A 489 -13.60 -1.22 0.01
N GLY A 490 -12.71 -0.79 0.90
CA GLY A 490 -13.10 -0.18 2.17
C GLY A 490 -12.01 -0.24 3.22
N THR A 491 -12.41 -0.38 4.48
CA THR A 491 -11.49 -0.62 5.59
C THR A 491 -10.75 -1.94 5.42
N VAL A 492 -9.56 -2.03 6.02
CA VAL A 492 -8.68 -3.20 5.91
C VAL A 492 -9.38 -4.49 6.35
N ASP A 493 -10.28 -4.46 7.33
CA ASP A 493 -11.02 -5.66 7.79
C ASP A 493 -12.09 -6.18 6.81
N LYS A 494 -12.42 -5.40 5.77
CA LYS A 494 -13.41 -5.74 4.73
C LYS A 494 -12.80 -6.25 3.44
N GLY A 495 -11.47 -6.30 3.31
CA GLY A 495 -10.79 -6.65 2.05
C GLY A 495 -10.86 -8.12 1.64
N GLY A 496 -11.40 -9.02 2.48
CA GLY A 496 -11.44 -10.46 2.22
C GLY A 496 -11.75 -11.26 3.48
N ILE A 497 -10.82 -12.15 3.88
CA ILE A 497 -10.85 -12.88 5.15
C ILE A 497 -9.86 -12.23 6.12
N CYS A 498 -10.36 -11.42 7.07
CA CYS A 498 -9.56 -10.74 8.08
C CYS A 498 -9.54 -11.54 9.40
N ILE A 499 -8.36 -11.80 9.93
CA ILE A 499 -8.16 -12.55 11.17
C ILE A 499 -7.34 -11.69 12.13
N GLU A 500 -7.99 -11.26 13.21
CA GLU A 500 -7.45 -10.40 14.26
C GLU A 500 -7.20 -11.16 15.57
N THR A 501 -7.16 -12.50 15.50
CA THR A 501 -7.02 -13.38 16.67
C THR A 501 -5.85 -14.34 16.52
N ASP A 502 -5.17 -14.60 17.64
CA ASP A 502 -4.04 -15.52 17.70
C ASP A 502 -4.51 -16.98 17.51
N GLY A 503 -3.60 -17.88 17.16
CA GLY A 503 -3.89 -19.33 17.11
C GLY A 503 -4.67 -19.79 15.89
N ALA A 504 -4.76 -18.96 14.85
CA ALA A 504 -5.50 -19.26 13.64
C ALA A 504 -4.87 -20.44 12.87
N VAL A 505 -5.69 -21.43 12.49
CA VAL A 505 -5.24 -22.59 11.71
C VAL A 505 -6.04 -22.68 10.41
N ILE A 506 -5.34 -22.57 9.29
CA ILE A 506 -5.90 -22.67 7.93
C ILE A 506 -5.10 -23.70 7.15
N ILE A 507 -5.73 -24.84 6.85
CA ILE A 507 -5.05 -25.95 6.19
C ILE A 507 -5.86 -26.61 5.08
N ASN A 508 -5.17 -27.20 4.11
CA ASN A 508 -5.76 -28.03 3.05
C ASN A 508 -6.87 -27.33 2.23
N SER A 509 -6.89 -26.00 2.17
CA SER A 509 -8.03 -25.22 1.69
C SER A 509 -7.72 -24.46 0.39
N ILE A 510 -8.75 -24.05 -0.34
CA ILE A 510 -8.65 -23.24 -1.56
C ILE A 510 -9.29 -21.88 -1.27
N ILE A 511 -8.55 -20.80 -1.48
CA ILE A 511 -8.96 -19.43 -1.16
C ILE A 511 -8.72 -18.55 -2.39
N HIS A 512 -9.80 -18.13 -3.05
CA HIS A 512 -9.67 -17.54 -4.38
C HIS A 512 -10.72 -16.47 -4.74
N ASP A 513 -10.39 -15.67 -5.75
CA ASP A 513 -11.27 -14.62 -6.29
C ASP A 513 -11.77 -13.63 -5.20
N ASN A 514 -10.96 -13.37 -4.16
CA ASN A 514 -11.28 -12.37 -3.14
C ASN A 514 -10.77 -11.00 -3.55
N TYR A 515 -11.43 -9.94 -3.08
CA TYR A 515 -11.22 -8.57 -3.56
C TYR A 515 -9.81 -8.04 -3.32
N ASP A 516 -9.38 -7.92 -2.05
CA ASP A 516 -8.06 -7.40 -1.70
C ASP A 516 -7.15 -8.56 -1.29
N PHE A 517 -7.43 -9.23 -0.17
CA PHE A 517 -6.61 -10.34 0.31
C PHE A 517 -7.38 -11.66 0.36
N GLY A 518 -6.69 -12.75 0.04
CA GLY A 518 -7.19 -14.10 0.34
C GLY A 518 -7.31 -14.29 1.84
N ILE A 519 -6.20 -14.10 2.57
CA ILE A 519 -6.17 -14.00 4.04
C ILE A 519 -5.35 -12.78 4.46
N LEU A 520 -5.87 -12.05 5.44
CA LEU A 520 -5.13 -11.08 6.23
C LEU A 520 -5.04 -11.55 7.67
N ILE A 521 -3.83 -11.75 8.18
CA ILE A 521 -3.57 -11.84 9.62
C ILE A 521 -3.14 -10.45 10.07
N CYS A 522 -3.93 -9.80 10.94
CA CYS A 522 -3.69 -8.42 11.36
C CYS A 522 -3.68 -8.29 12.88
N ASN A 523 -2.59 -7.77 13.47
CA ASN A 523 -2.43 -7.65 14.92
C ASN A 523 -2.64 -8.98 15.69
N ALA A 524 -2.29 -10.09 15.05
CA ALA A 524 -2.46 -11.44 15.55
C ALA A 524 -1.22 -12.27 15.25
N SER A 525 -0.88 -13.20 16.13
CA SER A 525 0.33 -14.03 16.08
C SER A 525 0.00 -15.51 16.25
N HIS A 526 1.00 -16.38 16.09
CA HIS A 526 0.84 -17.82 16.25
C HIS A 526 -0.21 -18.38 15.28
N ALA A 527 0.08 -18.33 13.98
CA ALA A 527 -0.83 -18.86 12.95
C ALA A 527 -0.16 -19.95 12.12
N LEU A 528 -0.94 -20.96 11.74
CA LEU A 528 -0.54 -22.07 10.89
C LEU A 528 -1.29 -22.01 9.57
N ILE A 529 -0.59 -21.77 8.47
CA ILE A 529 -1.15 -21.66 7.12
C ILE A 529 -0.46 -22.71 6.23
N GLY A 530 -1.10 -23.87 6.06
CA GLY A 530 -0.45 -25.05 5.48
C GLY A 530 -1.23 -25.80 4.41
N ASN A 531 -0.61 -26.19 3.31
CA ASN A 531 -1.24 -27.04 2.27
C ASN A 531 -2.44 -26.37 1.56
N ASN A 532 -2.44 -25.05 1.41
CA ASN A 532 -3.54 -24.31 0.78
C ASN A 532 -3.21 -23.89 -0.66
N VAL A 533 -4.25 -23.51 -1.41
CA VAL A 533 -4.14 -22.85 -2.71
C VAL A 533 -4.73 -21.45 -2.61
N PHE A 534 -3.92 -20.43 -2.93
CA PHE A 534 -4.33 -19.03 -3.00
C PHE A 534 -4.24 -18.53 -4.45
N SER A 535 -5.36 -18.07 -5.02
CA SER A 535 -5.34 -17.59 -6.41
C SER A 535 -6.33 -16.49 -6.74
N ASN A 536 -5.99 -15.64 -7.70
CA ASN A 536 -6.84 -14.56 -8.22
C ASN A 536 -7.31 -13.56 -7.14
N ASN A 537 -6.47 -13.29 -6.14
CA ASN A 537 -6.68 -12.21 -5.17
C ASN A 537 -5.76 -11.02 -5.51
N SER A 538 -6.00 -9.83 -4.96
CA SER A 538 -4.98 -8.77 -5.08
C SER A 538 -3.72 -9.15 -4.30
N ILE A 539 -3.87 -9.69 -3.09
CA ILE A 539 -2.82 -10.25 -2.24
C ILE A 539 -3.22 -11.68 -1.84
N GLY A 540 -2.38 -12.68 -2.09
CA GLY A 540 -2.69 -14.06 -1.69
C GLY A 540 -2.81 -14.19 -0.17
N CYS A 541 -1.74 -13.82 0.56
CA CYS A 541 -1.72 -13.76 2.02
C CYS A 541 -0.97 -12.53 2.52
N ALA A 542 -1.61 -11.74 3.39
CA ALA A 542 -1.04 -10.57 4.03
C ALA A 542 -0.84 -10.83 5.53
N LEU A 543 0.38 -10.58 6.01
CA LEU A 543 0.79 -10.71 7.41
C LEU A 543 1.15 -9.31 7.92
N VAL A 544 0.23 -8.70 8.67
CA VAL A 544 0.33 -7.31 9.08
C VAL A 544 0.40 -7.22 10.60
N ARG A 545 1.56 -6.78 11.12
CA ARG A 545 1.85 -6.81 12.57
C ARG A 545 1.59 -8.21 13.19
N ALA A 546 2.01 -9.23 12.46
CA ALA A 546 1.83 -10.63 12.80
C ALA A 546 3.18 -11.31 13.04
N SER A 547 3.30 -12.12 14.09
CA SER A 547 4.54 -12.83 14.43
C SER A 547 4.25 -14.31 14.67
N TYR A 548 5.28 -15.16 14.64
CA TYR A 548 5.14 -16.60 14.83
C TYR A 548 4.17 -17.21 13.81
N ILE A 549 4.49 -17.07 12.52
CA ILE A 549 3.65 -17.54 11.42
C ILE A 549 4.37 -18.65 10.67
N ASP A 550 3.74 -19.81 10.62
CA ASP A 550 4.20 -20.96 9.85
C ASP A 550 3.39 -21.04 8.55
N PHE A 551 4.00 -20.63 7.44
CA PHE A 551 3.41 -20.70 6.10
C PHE A 551 4.11 -21.79 5.28
N PHE A 552 3.49 -22.95 5.11
CA PHE A 552 4.19 -24.10 4.52
C PHE A 552 3.37 -24.89 3.48
N ASN A 553 4.04 -25.40 2.46
CA ASN A 553 3.46 -26.27 1.43
C ASN A 553 2.22 -25.66 0.73
N ASN A 554 2.17 -24.35 0.54
CA ASN A 554 1.07 -23.69 -0.16
C ASN A 554 1.39 -23.49 -1.65
N THR A 555 0.35 -23.34 -2.46
CA THR A 555 0.44 -22.86 -3.85
C THR A 555 -0.18 -21.46 -3.93
N VAL A 556 0.58 -20.46 -4.36
CA VAL A 556 0.14 -19.05 -4.42
C VAL A 556 0.38 -18.51 -5.82
N VAL A 557 -0.69 -18.33 -6.59
CA VAL A 557 -0.59 -18.01 -8.03
C VAL A 557 -1.61 -17.00 -8.52
N ASN A 558 -1.25 -16.23 -9.56
CA ASN A 558 -2.15 -15.28 -10.23
C ASN A 558 -2.72 -14.19 -9.30
N ASN A 559 -1.92 -13.69 -8.35
CA ASN A 559 -2.25 -12.55 -7.51
C ASN A 559 -1.40 -11.33 -7.92
N ALA A 560 -1.74 -10.11 -7.48
CA ALA A 560 -0.83 -8.98 -7.67
C ALA A 560 0.41 -9.13 -6.77
N ILE A 561 0.19 -9.48 -5.49
CA ILE A 561 1.25 -9.89 -4.56
C ILE A 561 0.93 -11.30 -4.04
N GLY A 562 1.89 -12.23 -4.07
CA GLY A 562 1.66 -13.57 -3.54
C GLY A 562 1.56 -13.55 -2.00
N ILE A 563 2.67 -13.20 -1.34
CA ILE A 563 2.75 -13.06 0.11
C ILE A 563 3.29 -11.68 0.46
N LEU A 564 2.64 -10.98 1.39
CA LEU A 564 3.09 -9.70 1.93
C LEU A 564 3.31 -9.82 3.44
N THR A 565 4.50 -9.44 3.92
CA THR A 565 4.72 -9.11 5.33
C THR A 565 4.88 -7.61 5.47
N ASP A 566 4.15 -6.99 6.41
CA ASP A 566 4.24 -5.54 6.63
C ASP A 566 4.03 -5.19 8.12
N ARG A 567 4.84 -4.26 8.62
CA ARG A 567 4.69 -3.67 9.96
C ARG A 567 3.52 -2.67 10.06
N ALA A 568 2.89 -2.30 8.95
CA ALA A 568 1.85 -1.27 8.79
C ALA A 568 2.29 0.18 9.04
N GLU A 569 3.24 0.41 9.95
CA GLU A 569 3.67 1.76 10.35
C GLU A 569 4.79 2.30 9.45
N ILE A 570 4.54 2.63 8.19
CA ILE A 570 5.60 3.08 7.25
C ILE A 570 6.33 4.36 7.71
N ASN A 571 5.81 5.09 8.70
CA ASN A 571 6.21 6.48 8.94
C ASN A 571 6.94 6.69 10.25
N ASP A 572 8.15 7.22 10.08
CA ASP A 572 9.07 7.82 11.05
C ASP A 572 8.94 7.35 12.51
N ILE A 573 9.33 6.09 12.77
CA ILE A 573 9.49 5.57 14.14
C ILE A 573 10.46 6.47 14.91
N GLY A 574 11.45 7.09 14.26
CA GLY A 574 12.37 8.06 14.87
C GLY A 574 11.65 9.21 15.61
N ILE A 575 10.53 9.68 15.08
CA ILE A 575 9.74 10.78 15.66
C ILE A 575 8.72 10.28 16.69
N MET A 576 8.05 9.15 16.43
CA MET A 576 6.99 8.61 17.30
C MET A 576 7.53 7.93 18.56
N ARG A 577 8.72 7.35 18.46
CA ARG A 577 9.32 6.53 19.52
C ARG A 577 9.64 7.30 20.81
N PRO A 578 10.30 8.48 20.78
CA PRO A 578 10.51 9.25 22.00
C PRO A 578 9.18 9.62 22.69
N LYS A 579 8.11 9.85 21.91
CA LYS A 579 6.77 10.16 22.43
C LYS A 579 6.12 8.95 23.11
N LEU A 580 6.20 7.76 22.50
CA LEU A 580 5.70 6.51 23.10
C LEU A 580 6.48 6.13 24.36
N MET A 581 7.80 6.22 24.32
CA MET A 581 8.66 5.91 25.46
C MET A 581 8.46 6.89 26.63
N LYS A 582 8.27 8.20 26.38
CA LYS A 582 7.87 9.17 27.43
C LYS A 582 6.56 8.80 28.13
N ARG A 583 5.69 8.01 27.48
CA ARG A 583 4.46 7.45 28.06
C ARG A 583 4.66 6.05 28.66
N GLY A 584 5.89 5.55 28.70
CA GLY A 584 6.25 4.21 29.17
C GLY A 584 5.89 3.07 28.21
N ILE A 585 5.68 3.36 26.92
CA ILE A 585 5.24 2.38 25.92
C ILE A 585 6.42 2.01 25.00
N ILE A 586 6.73 0.72 24.90
CA ILE A 586 7.72 0.18 23.96
C ILE A 586 7.11 0.14 22.54
N PRO A 587 7.77 0.69 21.51
CA PRO A 587 7.29 0.64 20.13
C PRO A 587 7.17 -0.79 19.62
N TYR A 588 6.27 -1.01 18.65
CA TYR A 588 6.25 -2.30 17.94
C TYR A 588 7.55 -2.49 17.17
N MET A 589 8.22 -3.62 17.42
CA MET A 589 9.61 -3.81 17.01
C MET A 589 9.74 -4.31 15.56
N GLY A 590 8.63 -4.63 14.89
CA GLY A 590 8.60 -5.35 13.61
C GLY A 590 8.22 -6.82 13.78
N LEU A 591 7.83 -7.45 12.68
CA LEU A 591 7.35 -8.85 12.66
C LEU A 591 8.51 -9.80 12.97
N THR A 592 8.24 -10.90 13.67
CA THR A 592 9.28 -11.87 14.04
C THR A 592 8.80 -13.30 13.87
N LYS A 593 9.73 -14.22 13.60
CA LYS A 593 9.48 -15.66 13.42
C LYS A 593 8.42 -15.91 12.32
N ILE A 594 8.71 -15.45 11.10
CA ILE A 594 7.90 -15.76 9.91
C ILE A 594 8.64 -16.80 9.09
N ASP A 595 8.08 -18.00 8.97
CA ASP A 595 8.68 -19.09 8.22
C ASP A 595 7.80 -19.42 6.99
N ILE A 596 8.28 -19.04 5.80
CA ILE A 596 7.68 -19.33 4.50
C ILE A 596 8.44 -20.49 3.89
N SER A 597 7.84 -21.68 3.80
CA SER A 597 8.56 -22.89 3.40
C SER A 597 7.83 -23.79 2.42
N ASN A 598 8.61 -24.53 1.62
CA ASN A 598 8.16 -25.62 0.75
C ASN A 598 6.97 -25.28 -0.16
N SER A 599 6.84 -24.00 -0.55
CA SER A 599 5.65 -23.48 -1.25
C SER A 599 5.97 -23.15 -2.70
N VAL A 600 4.96 -23.25 -3.57
CA VAL A 600 5.03 -22.81 -4.97
C VAL A 600 4.40 -21.43 -5.05
N ILE A 601 5.18 -20.39 -5.37
CA ILE A 601 4.72 -19.00 -5.37
C ILE A 601 5.11 -18.39 -6.72
N SER A 602 4.19 -18.36 -7.68
CA SER A 602 4.52 -18.00 -9.05
C SER A 602 3.41 -17.26 -9.78
N ASN A 603 3.74 -16.60 -10.90
CA ASN A 603 2.79 -15.85 -11.72
C ASN A 603 2.06 -14.74 -10.94
N ASN A 604 2.74 -14.12 -9.97
CA ASN A 604 2.27 -12.90 -9.30
C ASN A 604 3.13 -11.72 -9.75
N THR A 605 2.63 -10.48 -9.73
CA THR A 605 3.47 -9.31 -10.06
C THR A 605 4.68 -9.23 -9.11
N VAL A 606 4.46 -9.40 -7.82
CA VAL A 606 5.50 -9.66 -6.82
C VAL A 606 5.17 -10.96 -6.10
N ASN A 607 6.06 -11.96 -6.13
CA ASN A 607 5.74 -13.25 -5.52
C ASN A 607 5.81 -13.19 -3.98
N ILE A 608 6.91 -12.71 -3.41
CA ILE A 608 7.07 -12.52 -1.96
C ILE A 608 7.57 -11.10 -1.69
N ALA A 609 6.86 -10.36 -0.86
CA ALA A 609 7.25 -9.03 -0.38
C ALA A 609 7.43 -9.04 1.14
N ILE A 610 8.65 -8.81 1.61
CA ILE A 610 9.01 -8.77 3.02
C ILE A 610 9.35 -7.33 3.38
N ARG A 611 8.55 -6.73 4.27
CA ARG A 611 8.73 -5.32 4.67
C ARG A 611 8.71 -5.16 6.18
N GLY A 612 9.65 -4.38 6.72
CA GLY A 612 9.61 -3.99 8.13
C GLY A 612 9.65 -5.18 9.10
N SER A 613 10.35 -6.25 8.73
CA SER A 613 10.37 -7.50 9.47
C SER A 613 11.74 -7.75 10.11
N ASN A 614 11.78 -8.41 11.27
CA ASN A 614 13.02 -8.72 11.97
C ASN A 614 13.57 -10.10 11.66
N PHE A 615 12.73 -11.14 11.66
CA PHE A 615 13.18 -12.53 11.46
C PHE A 615 12.23 -13.22 10.49
N VAL A 616 12.69 -13.38 9.25
CA VAL A 616 11.95 -14.05 8.18
C VAL A 616 12.82 -15.10 7.53
N THR A 617 12.31 -16.33 7.42
CA THR A 617 12.93 -17.42 6.68
C THR A 617 12.08 -17.75 5.45
N VAL A 618 12.69 -17.77 4.27
CA VAL A 618 12.14 -18.29 3.04
C VAL A 618 12.95 -19.52 2.65
N LYS A 619 12.36 -20.72 2.73
CA LYS A 619 13.10 -21.99 2.62
C LYS A 619 12.42 -23.00 1.69
N GLY A 620 13.13 -23.54 0.72
CA GLY A 620 12.58 -24.61 -0.13
C GLY A 620 11.43 -24.14 -1.03
N VAL A 621 11.34 -22.85 -1.36
CA VAL A 621 10.26 -22.34 -2.21
C VAL A 621 10.60 -22.49 -3.69
N ASP A 622 9.58 -22.78 -4.50
CA ASP A 622 9.66 -22.67 -5.96
C ASP A 622 8.98 -21.36 -6.37
N CYS A 623 9.78 -20.35 -6.69
CA CYS A 623 9.35 -18.97 -6.84
C CYS A 623 9.71 -18.43 -8.23
N GLY A 624 8.71 -18.07 -9.06
CA GLY A 624 9.04 -17.65 -10.42
C GLY A 624 7.95 -16.92 -11.20
N ASN A 625 8.30 -16.48 -12.40
CA ASN A 625 7.41 -15.78 -13.33
C ASN A 625 6.79 -14.49 -12.76
N GLY A 626 7.44 -13.82 -11.81
CA GLY A 626 7.02 -12.50 -11.32
C GLY A 626 7.84 -11.36 -11.89
N PHE A 627 7.39 -10.11 -11.73
CA PHE A 627 8.26 -8.96 -12.02
C PHE A 627 9.43 -8.94 -11.02
N VAL A 628 9.13 -9.05 -9.73
CA VAL A 628 10.12 -9.36 -8.68
C VAL A 628 9.69 -10.63 -7.98
N ASN A 629 10.57 -11.64 -7.94
CA ASN A 629 10.23 -12.90 -7.26
C ASN A 629 10.30 -12.73 -5.73
N ILE A 630 11.39 -12.20 -5.19
CA ILE A 630 11.49 -11.91 -3.75
C ILE A 630 11.95 -10.48 -3.55
N LEU A 631 11.12 -9.65 -2.95
CA LEU A 631 11.43 -8.29 -2.52
C LEU A 631 11.60 -8.27 -1.01
N VAL A 632 12.74 -7.77 -0.54
CA VAL A 632 13.04 -7.56 0.87
C VAL A 632 13.39 -6.10 1.06
N HIS A 633 12.61 -5.41 1.88
CA HIS A 633 12.73 -3.96 2.06
C HIS A 633 12.70 -3.61 3.55
N GLN A 634 13.67 -2.84 4.02
CA GLN A 634 13.71 -2.31 5.40
C GLN A 634 13.46 -3.41 6.45
N SER A 635 14.19 -4.51 6.32
CA SER A 635 14.06 -5.70 7.18
C SER A 635 15.42 -6.13 7.71
N ASN A 636 15.47 -6.61 8.96
CA ASN A 636 16.74 -6.82 9.66
C ASN A 636 17.41 -8.15 9.33
N VAL A 637 16.86 -9.27 9.80
CA VAL A 637 17.43 -10.61 9.65
C VAL A 637 16.54 -11.43 8.72
N VAL A 638 16.95 -11.52 7.46
CA VAL A 638 16.21 -12.26 6.44
C VAL A 638 17.07 -13.37 5.86
N LYS A 639 16.50 -14.58 5.80
CA LYS A 639 17.16 -15.76 5.25
C LYS A 639 16.37 -16.30 4.07
N ILE A 640 17.03 -16.47 2.94
CA ILE A 640 16.48 -17.09 1.72
C ILE A 640 17.36 -18.29 1.39
N CYS A 641 16.83 -19.51 1.54
CA CYS A 641 17.65 -20.70 1.40
C CYS A 641 16.99 -21.87 0.66
N ASN A 642 17.83 -22.70 0.04
CA ASN A 642 17.43 -23.94 -0.62
C ASN A 642 16.24 -23.79 -1.59
N SER A 643 16.11 -22.64 -2.25
CA SER A 643 14.95 -22.28 -3.05
C SER A 643 15.28 -22.21 -4.55
N SER A 644 14.29 -22.44 -5.41
CA SER A 644 14.39 -22.24 -6.85
C SER A 644 13.72 -20.92 -7.23
N ILE A 645 14.47 -19.98 -7.76
CA ILE A 645 14.03 -18.59 -8.02
C ILE A 645 14.30 -18.27 -9.49
N TYR A 646 13.24 -18.11 -10.29
CA TYR A 646 13.41 -18.13 -11.74
C TYR A 646 12.46 -17.26 -12.56
N SER A 647 12.86 -17.00 -13.81
CA SER A 647 12.00 -16.41 -14.84
C SER A 647 11.32 -15.09 -14.45
N GLY A 648 11.92 -14.32 -13.54
CA GLY A 648 11.44 -12.97 -13.20
C GLY A 648 12.13 -11.87 -13.98
N TRP A 649 11.77 -10.61 -13.75
CA TRP A 649 12.64 -9.48 -14.11
C TRP A 649 13.80 -9.37 -13.11
N ILE A 650 13.48 -9.43 -11.82
CA ILE A 650 14.46 -9.57 -10.74
C ILE A 650 14.14 -10.85 -9.93
N GLY A 651 15.16 -11.68 -9.68
CA GLY A 651 15.05 -12.86 -8.82
C GLY A 651 14.90 -12.46 -7.34
N ILE A 652 15.95 -11.88 -6.75
CA ILE A 652 15.92 -11.41 -5.37
C ILE A 652 16.30 -9.92 -5.37
N HIS A 653 15.48 -9.06 -4.77
CA HIS A 653 15.79 -7.66 -4.52
C HIS A 653 15.88 -7.41 -3.02
N VAL A 654 17.05 -7.00 -2.55
CA VAL A 654 17.31 -6.67 -1.15
C VAL A 654 17.61 -5.18 -1.06
N GLU A 655 16.80 -4.46 -0.30
CA GLU A 655 16.86 -3.02 -0.16
C GLU A 655 16.83 -2.59 1.31
N GLU A 656 17.84 -1.82 1.74
CA GLU A 656 17.93 -1.28 3.11
C GLU A 656 17.82 -2.39 4.18
N CYS A 657 18.44 -3.54 3.91
CA CYS A 657 18.47 -4.70 4.80
C CYS A 657 19.91 -4.99 5.26
N PRO A 658 20.24 -4.76 6.54
CA PRO A 658 21.61 -4.86 7.04
C PRO A 658 22.10 -6.31 7.22
N ALA A 659 21.24 -7.29 7.47
CA ALA A 659 21.64 -8.68 7.67
C ALA A 659 20.80 -9.65 6.82
N THR A 660 21.34 -10.07 5.69
CA THR A 660 20.65 -10.99 4.77
C THR A 660 21.50 -12.22 4.48
N THR A 661 20.89 -13.40 4.55
CA THR A 661 21.55 -14.68 4.24
C THR A 661 20.88 -15.33 3.03
N ILE A 662 21.61 -15.48 1.92
CA ILE A 662 21.16 -16.12 0.68
C ILE A 662 21.99 -17.40 0.48
N LEU A 663 21.38 -18.56 0.72
CA LEU A 663 22.10 -19.81 0.96
C LEU A 663 21.60 -20.98 0.10
N GLY A 664 22.46 -21.57 -0.73
CA GLY A 664 22.13 -22.83 -1.41
C GLY A 664 20.97 -22.75 -2.41
N ASN A 665 20.70 -21.58 -3.00
CA ASN A 665 19.57 -21.38 -3.93
C ASN A 665 19.97 -21.67 -5.38
N ARG A 666 18.97 -21.97 -6.21
CA ARG A 666 19.08 -21.95 -7.68
C ARG A 666 18.39 -20.71 -8.21
N ILE A 667 19.13 -19.76 -8.75
CA ILE A 667 18.64 -18.44 -9.20
C ILE A 667 18.89 -18.32 -10.70
N TYR A 668 17.86 -18.49 -11.53
CA TYR A 668 18.11 -18.72 -12.95
C TYR A 668 17.06 -18.18 -13.92
N ASN A 669 17.48 -17.93 -15.16
CA ASN A 669 16.62 -17.46 -16.25
C ASN A 669 15.85 -16.16 -15.94
N ASN A 670 16.30 -15.33 -15.00
CA ASN A 670 15.70 -14.02 -14.79
C ASN A 670 16.13 -13.10 -15.94
N SER A 671 15.15 -12.44 -16.55
CA SER A 671 15.36 -11.62 -17.75
C SER A 671 16.29 -10.43 -17.52
N HIS A 672 16.45 -9.97 -16.27
CA HIS A 672 17.37 -8.90 -15.93
C HIS A 672 18.33 -9.27 -14.79
N ILE A 673 17.92 -9.26 -13.52
CA ILE A 673 18.85 -9.41 -12.39
C ILE A 673 18.56 -10.70 -11.62
N GLY A 674 19.58 -11.50 -11.34
CA GLY A 674 19.48 -12.63 -10.41
C GLY A 674 19.30 -12.15 -8.97
N ILE A 675 20.27 -11.39 -8.44
CA ILE A 675 20.21 -10.76 -7.11
C ILE A 675 20.56 -9.27 -7.22
N LYS A 676 19.68 -8.40 -6.74
CA LYS A 676 19.90 -6.96 -6.61
C LYS A 676 20.14 -6.60 -5.14
N LEU A 677 21.22 -5.89 -4.85
CA LEU A 677 21.50 -5.29 -3.54
C LEU A 677 21.49 -3.77 -3.67
N TYR A 678 20.71 -3.11 -2.81
CA TYR A 678 20.54 -1.67 -2.82
C TYR A 678 20.56 -1.11 -1.39
N LYS A 679 21.53 -0.24 -1.08
CA LYS A 679 21.73 0.37 0.25
C LYS A 679 21.78 -0.65 1.40
N CYS A 680 22.35 -1.83 1.15
CA CYS A 680 22.65 -2.81 2.20
C CYS A 680 23.92 -2.37 2.95
N TYR A 681 23.77 -1.47 3.92
CA TYR A 681 24.90 -0.91 4.68
C TYR A 681 24.64 -0.95 6.19
N MET A 682 25.68 -0.66 6.98
CA MET A 682 25.67 -0.70 8.44
C MET A 682 24.42 -0.06 9.08
N MET A 683 24.01 -0.58 10.23
CA MET A 683 22.88 -0.08 11.04
C MET A 683 23.13 1.30 11.69
N GLN A 684 23.93 2.18 11.08
CA GLN A 684 24.06 3.55 11.53
C GLN A 684 22.77 4.31 11.20
N MET A 685 21.99 4.62 12.23
CA MET A 685 20.82 5.51 12.18
C MET A 685 19.74 5.14 11.14
N MET A 686 19.37 3.86 11.02
CA MET A 686 18.16 3.49 10.27
C MET A 686 17.04 3.18 11.25
N TYR A 687 16.23 4.23 11.49
CA TYR A 687 15.17 4.42 12.49
C TYR A 687 14.08 3.32 12.63
N TRP A 688 14.17 2.20 11.92
CA TRP A 688 13.00 1.45 11.47
C TRP A 688 12.75 0.14 12.20
N LEU A 689 13.79 -0.46 12.79
CA LEU A 689 13.68 -1.74 13.49
C LEU A 689 14.68 -1.77 14.64
N CYS A 690 14.20 -2.05 15.84
CA CYS A 690 14.91 -1.84 17.09
C CYS A 690 15.97 -2.90 17.43
N LEU A 691 16.81 -3.23 16.46
CA LEU A 691 18.13 -3.81 16.69
C LEU A 691 19.10 -2.74 16.17
N GLU A 692 20.17 -2.44 16.87
CA GLU A 692 21.30 -1.68 16.32
C GLU A 692 22.51 -2.58 16.52
N GLY A 693 23.06 -3.05 15.41
CA GLY A 693 24.29 -3.79 15.37
C GLY A 693 25.42 -2.84 15.04
N GLY A 694 26.56 -2.99 15.69
CA GLY A 694 27.78 -2.36 15.18
C GLY A 694 28.06 -2.82 13.75
N SER A 695 29.01 -2.13 13.11
CA SER A 695 29.55 -2.43 11.77
C SER A 695 29.76 -3.92 11.50
N ALA A 696 30.11 -4.70 12.51
CA ALA A 696 30.46 -6.11 12.42
C ALA A 696 29.26 -7.09 12.27
N LEU A 697 28.02 -6.71 12.57
CA LEU A 697 26.83 -7.59 12.38
C LEU A 697 26.21 -7.53 10.99
N CYS A 698 26.43 -6.41 10.30
CA CYS A 698 25.67 -6.03 9.12
C CYS A 698 26.20 -6.75 7.87
N ILE A 699 26.23 -8.08 7.88
CA ILE A 699 26.81 -8.88 6.80
C ILE A 699 25.70 -9.45 5.92
N THR A 700 25.76 -9.11 4.64
CA THR A 700 24.99 -9.83 3.60
C THR A 700 25.82 -11.01 3.10
N ARG A 701 25.36 -12.24 3.34
CA ARG A 701 26.02 -13.49 2.94
C ARG A 701 25.33 -14.10 1.72
N ILE A 702 26.09 -14.36 0.67
CA ILE A 702 25.64 -15.07 -0.53
C ILE A 702 26.56 -16.28 -0.71
N ILE A 703 26.10 -17.46 -0.28
CA ILE A 703 26.94 -18.66 -0.17
C ILE A 703 26.28 -19.89 -0.80
N GLY A 704 27.02 -20.68 -1.57
CA GLY A 704 26.57 -21.98 -2.07
C GLY A 704 25.50 -21.92 -3.18
N ASN A 705 25.31 -20.77 -3.84
CA ASN A 705 24.22 -20.58 -4.80
C ASN A 705 24.64 -20.91 -6.24
N TYR A 706 23.67 -21.36 -7.04
CA TYR A 706 23.79 -21.51 -8.49
C TYR A 706 23.06 -20.35 -9.19
N ILE A 707 23.80 -19.42 -9.79
CA ILE A 707 23.29 -18.18 -10.39
C ILE A 707 23.51 -18.24 -11.90
N GLN A 708 22.46 -18.56 -12.66
CA GLN A 708 22.60 -19.04 -14.03
C GLN A 708 21.69 -18.35 -15.05
N ASN A 709 22.21 -18.06 -16.26
CA ASN A 709 21.43 -17.55 -17.39
C ASN A 709 20.64 -16.24 -17.10
N ASN A 710 21.15 -15.36 -16.25
CA ASN A 710 20.57 -14.04 -16.01
C ASN A 710 21.30 -12.97 -16.85
N PHE A 711 20.72 -11.77 -17.01
CA PHE A 711 21.49 -10.67 -17.60
C PHE A 711 22.60 -10.22 -16.63
N TYR A 712 22.26 -9.92 -15.37
CA TYR A 712 23.20 -9.79 -14.26
C TYR A 712 23.03 -10.99 -13.31
N GLY A 713 24.11 -11.67 -12.94
CA GLY A 713 24.07 -12.64 -11.84
C GLY A 713 23.78 -11.92 -10.52
N ILE A 714 24.67 -11.01 -10.13
CA ILE A 714 24.48 -10.07 -9.01
C ILE A 714 24.66 -8.63 -9.51
N HIS A 715 23.77 -7.73 -9.08
CA HIS A 715 23.82 -6.30 -9.36
C HIS A 715 23.81 -5.52 -8.05
N MET A 716 24.88 -4.78 -7.76
CA MET A 716 25.01 -3.95 -6.56
C MET A 716 25.19 -2.50 -6.98
N GLU A 717 24.26 -1.63 -6.59
CA GLU A 717 24.32 -0.20 -6.91
C GLU A 717 23.62 0.68 -5.88
N ILE A 718 23.89 1.99 -5.96
CA ILE A 718 23.06 3.06 -5.40
C ILE A 718 22.85 4.09 -6.53
N GLU A 719 21.62 4.45 -6.83
CA GLU A 719 21.31 5.50 -7.81
C GLU A 719 21.12 6.82 -7.04
N HIS A 720 21.86 7.87 -7.43
CA HIS A 720 21.62 9.26 -7.00
C HIS A 720 21.62 9.60 -5.49
N GLY A 721 22.22 8.78 -4.61
CA GLY A 721 22.38 9.10 -3.19
C GLY A 721 23.53 10.08 -2.90
N PRO A 722 23.51 10.84 -1.78
CA PRO A 722 24.66 11.60 -1.32
C PRO A 722 25.87 10.67 -1.13
N SER A 723 27.09 11.18 -1.33
CA SER A 723 28.35 10.42 -1.49
C SER A 723 28.77 9.47 -0.36
N GLU A 724 27.98 9.39 0.72
CA GLU A 724 28.26 8.64 1.95
C GLU A 724 27.52 7.29 2.03
N TRP A 725 26.48 7.07 1.23
CA TRP A 725 25.75 5.80 1.22
C TRP A 725 26.45 4.82 0.27
N ARG A 726 26.58 3.54 0.64
CA ARG A 726 27.19 2.47 -0.17
C ARG A 726 26.66 1.11 0.28
N ASN A 727 26.71 0.06 -0.53
CA ASN A 727 26.56 -1.28 0.05
C ASN A 727 27.86 -1.65 0.81
N ASP A 728 27.77 -2.26 1.99
CA ASP A 728 28.93 -2.55 2.84
C ASP A 728 28.83 -3.94 3.48
N ASN A 729 29.98 -4.51 3.87
CA ASN A 729 30.11 -5.82 4.52
C ASN A 729 29.44 -6.98 3.76
N ILE A 730 29.57 -7.01 2.44
CA ILE A 730 29.01 -8.09 1.62
C ILE A 730 30.02 -9.24 1.48
N GLN A 731 29.58 -10.47 1.70
CA GLN A 731 30.35 -11.71 1.52
C GLN A 731 29.74 -12.57 0.41
N ILE A 732 30.52 -12.88 -0.62
CA ILE A 732 30.10 -13.71 -1.76
C ILE A 732 31.12 -14.86 -1.91
N ALA A 733 30.74 -16.07 -1.50
CA ALA A 733 31.64 -17.21 -1.49
C ALA A 733 30.99 -18.51 -1.96
N ASP A 734 31.79 -19.40 -2.56
CA ASP A 734 31.35 -20.73 -2.98
C ASP A 734 30.08 -20.73 -3.86
N ASN A 735 29.94 -19.77 -4.78
CA ASN A 735 28.82 -19.73 -5.72
C ASN A 735 29.25 -20.11 -7.13
N GLU A 736 28.32 -20.60 -7.93
CA GLU A 736 28.51 -20.78 -9.36
C GLU A 736 27.77 -19.69 -10.16
N PHE A 737 28.51 -18.89 -10.90
CA PHE A 737 28.00 -17.92 -11.88
C PHE A 737 28.16 -18.49 -13.29
N ARG A 738 27.06 -19.00 -13.87
CA ARG A 738 27.12 -19.68 -15.17
C ARG A 738 26.29 -18.98 -16.25
N ASN A 739 26.87 -18.75 -17.42
CA ASN A 739 26.17 -18.26 -18.63
C ASN A 739 25.35 -16.96 -18.44
N ASN A 740 25.73 -16.11 -17.48
CA ASN A 740 25.13 -14.80 -17.33
C ASN A 740 25.71 -13.83 -18.37
N THR A 741 24.98 -12.76 -18.71
CA THR A 741 25.59 -11.71 -19.55
C THR A 741 26.69 -10.99 -18.77
N ILE A 742 26.46 -10.68 -17.50
CA ILE A 742 27.43 -10.15 -16.55
C ILE A 742 27.33 -11.00 -15.28
N GLY A 743 28.44 -11.59 -14.82
CA GLY A 743 28.46 -12.38 -13.58
C GLY A 743 28.14 -11.49 -12.38
N ILE A 744 28.98 -10.50 -12.12
CA ILE A 744 28.77 -9.51 -11.04
C ILE A 744 28.93 -8.09 -11.57
N TYR A 745 28.00 -7.21 -11.22
CA TYR A 745 28.12 -5.77 -11.37
C TYR A 745 28.17 -5.10 -10.00
N ALA A 746 29.17 -4.24 -9.78
CA ALA A 746 29.38 -3.53 -8.53
C ALA A 746 29.58 -2.02 -8.74
N ASN A 747 28.82 -1.22 -8.00
CA ASN A 747 28.94 0.23 -7.96
C ASN A 747 28.68 0.72 -6.53
N ALA A 748 29.49 1.67 -6.03
CA ALA A 748 29.43 2.16 -4.65
C ALA A 748 29.19 1.04 -3.61
N SER A 749 30.06 0.04 -3.60
CA SER A 749 29.89 -1.18 -2.80
C SER A 749 31.23 -1.68 -2.25
N ILE A 750 31.21 -2.26 -1.05
CA ILE A 750 32.31 -2.99 -0.43
C ILE A 750 31.91 -4.47 -0.29
N ALA A 751 32.66 -5.33 -0.96
CA ALA A 751 32.38 -6.78 -0.97
C ALA A 751 33.68 -7.58 -0.99
N ILE A 752 33.67 -8.73 -0.30
CA ILE A 752 34.71 -9.76 -0.33
C ILE A 752 34.18 -10.95 -1.14
N ILE A 753 34.89 -11.30 -2.21
CA ILE A 753 34.46 -12.26 -3.23
C ILE A 753 35.56 -13.29 -3.46
N TYR A 754 35.32 -14.54 -3.08
CA TYR A 754 36.33 -15.60 -3.15
C TYR A 754 35.69 -16.97 -3.38
N GLU A 755 36.45 -17.89 -3.98
CA GLU A 755 36.04 -19.28 -4.24
C GLU A 755 34.74 -19.44 -5.02
N ASN A 756 34.44 -18.48 -5.88
CA ASN A 756 33.33 -18.60 -6.81
C ASN A 756 33.80 -19.15 -8.16
N ASN A 757 32.89 -19.84 -8.85
CA ASN A 757 33.10 -20.32 -10.21
C ASN A 757 32.45 -19.38 -11.22
N PHE A 758 33.24 -18.69 -12.03
CA PHE A 758 32.74 -17.88 -13.15
C PHE A 758 32.93 -18.64 -14.46
N ILE A 759 31.83 -19.13 -15.03
CA ILE A 759 31.85 -20.06 -16.18
C ILE A 759 30.90 -19.57 -17.29
N GLY A 760 31.40 -19.34 -18.50
CA GLY A 760 30.62 -19.04 -19.70
C GLY A 760 29.88 -17.70 -19.65
N ASN A 761 30.22 -16.82 -18.70
CA ASN A 761 29.64 -15.48 -18.64
C ASN A 761 30.22 -14.63 -19.79
N LYS A 762 29.44 -13.74 -20.40
CA LYS A 762 30.02 -12.83 -21.43
C LYS A 762 31.00 -11.83 -20.84
N ILE A 763 30.77 -11.43 -19.59
CA ILE A 763 31.65 -10.59 -18.76
C ILE A 763 31.59 -11.17 -17.35
N HIS A 764 32.73 -11.57 -16.76
CA HIS A 764 32.74 -12.16 -15.42
C HIS A 764 32.42 -11.13 -14.32
N ALA A 765 33.07 -9.96 -14.34
CA ALA A 765 32.73 -8.85 -13.44
C ALA A 765 32.85 -7.47 -14.11
N LYS A 766 32.04 -6.52 -13.64
CA LYS A 766 32.01 -5.14 -14.13
C LYS A 766 31.86 -4.14 -12.98
N VAL A 767 32.55 -3.01 -13.06
CA VAL A 767 32.49 -1.93 -12.07
C VAL A 767 31.82 -0.69 -12.66
N GLY A 768 30.97 -0.02 -11.88
CA GLY A 768 30.27 1.22 -12.24
C GLY A 768 31.18 2.47 -12.24
N LYS A 769 30.62 3.62 -12.63
CA LYS A 769 31.34 4.90 -12.79
C LYS A 769 31.18 5.89 -11.62
N ALA A 770 30.59 5.49 -10.49
CA ALA A 770 30.24 6.45 -9.42
C ALA A 770 31.45 7.11 -8.73
N TYR A 771 31.19 8.27 -8.12
CA TYR A 771 32.17 9.15 -7.47
C TYR A 771 32.65 8.68 -6.07
N SER A 772 32.02 7.66 -5.48
CA SER A 772 32.41 7.07 -4.18
C SER A 772 33.33 5.85 -4.37
N SER A 773 34.14 5.52 -3.34
CA SER A 773 35.08 4.40 -3.41
C SER A 773 34.35 3.06 -3.62
N VAL A 774 34.66 2.37 -4.72
CA VAL A 774 34.30 0.96 -4.92
C VAL A 774 35.46 0.10 -4.41
N GLU A 775 35.27 -0.58 -3.29
CA GLU A 775 36.25 -1.53 -2.73
C GLU A 775 35.81 -2.97 -3.05
N PHE A 776 36.30 -3.46 -4.19
CA PHE A 776 35.93 -4.75 -4.75
C PHE A 776 37.07 -5.74 -4.53
N TYR A 777 37.04 -6.47 -3.42
CA TYR A 777 38.08 -7.44 -3.06
C TYR A 777 37.76 -8.78 -3.70
N LEU A 778 38.45 -9.08 -4.81
CA LEU A 778 38.30 -10.30 -5.61
C LEU A 778 39.09 -11.51 -5.05
N ASN A 779 39.52 -11.41 -3.81
CA ASN A 779 40.23 -12.43 -3.10
C ASN A 779 40.05 -12.20 -1.61
N TYR A 780 40.18 -13.27 -0.84
CA TYR A 780 40.30 -13.22 0.60
C TYR A 780 41.79 -13.17 0.96
N SER A 781 42.24 -12.03 1.48
CA SER A 781 43.53 -11.89 2.16
C SER A 781 43.28 -11.08 3.44
N TYR A 782 43.84 -11.51 4.57
CA TYR A 782 43.62 -10.85 5.86
C TYR A 782 44.88 -10.07 6.30
N PRO A 783 45.02 -8.77 5.94
CA PRO A 783 46.09 -7.94 6.51
C PRO A 783 45.57 -6.63 7.15
N SER A 784 44.82 -6.69 8.26
CA SER A 784 44.71 -5.55 9.20
C SER A 784 43.89 -5.91 10.45
N GLY A 785 44.50 -5.97 11.63
CA GLY A 785 43.74 -5.93 12.90
C GLY A 785 44.21 -6.74 14.11
N GLY A 786 45.29 -7.54 14.04
CA GLY A 786 45.98 -8.01 15.25
C GLY A 786 45.61 -9.38 15.83
N VAL A 787 45.12 -10.33 15.03
CA VAL A 787 45.29 -11.76 15.33
C VAL A 787 45.83 -12.45 14.07
N VAL A 788 47.00 -13.08 14.18
CA VAL A 788 47.70 -13.76 13.09
C VAL A 788 47.01 -15.11 12.84
N GLY A 789 46.46 -15.29 11.63
CA GLY A 789 45.85 -16.55 11.20
C GLY A 789 46.21 -16.90 9.76
N THR A 790 46.70 -18.12 9.56
CA THR A 790 47.42 -18.63 8.38
C THR A 790 46.53 -19.17 7.27
N SER A 791 45.32 -18.63 7.08
CA SER A 791 44.49 -19.01 5.91
C SER A 791 45.23 -18.58 4.65
N ALA A 792 45.56 -19.54 3.77
CA ALA A 792 46.16 -19.23 2.47
C ALA A 792 45.25 -18.24 1.75
N SER A 793 45.82 -17.16 1.22
CA SER A 793 45.03 -16.20 0.44
C SER A 793 44.43 -16.92 -0.77
N VAL A 794 43.16 -16.67 -1.05
CA VAL A 794 42.39 -17.43 -2.05
C VAL A 794 41.53 -16.50 -2.89
N GLY A 795 41.53 -16.72 -4.20
CA GLY A 795 40.76 -15.97 -5.19
C GLY A 795 39.59 -16.79 -5.74
N ASN A 796 39.24 -16.58 -7.00
CA ASN A 796 38.11 -17.21 -7.68
C ASN A 796 38.58 -18.02 -8.89
N TYR A 797 37.71 -18.90 -9.38
CA TYR A 797 37.92 -19.59 -10.65
C TYR A 797 37.29 -18.79 -11.80
N TRP A 798 38.07 -18.57 -12.86
CA TRP A 798 37.68 -17.83 -14.05
C TRP A 798 37.95 -18.71 -15.28
N ASP A 799 36.92 -19.02 -16.08
CA ASP A 799 37.09 -19.95 -17.21
C ASP A 799 37.83 -19.37 -18.42
N ASP A 800 38.18 -18.09 -18.39
CA ASP A 800 39.05 -17.41 -19.36
C ASP A 800 40.50 -17.20 -18.84
N TYR A 801 40.78 -17.55 -17.59
CA TYR A 801 42.13 -17.51 -17.02
C TYR A 801 42.93 -18.77 -17.43
N ASN A 802 44.09 -18.54 -18.05
CA ASN A 802 44.95 -19.62 -18.56
C ASN A 802 46.30 -19.71 -17.82
N GLY A 803 46.44 -19.06 -16.66
CA GLY A 803 47.65 -19.11 -15.84
C GLY A 803 47.68 -20.33 -14.91
N ASP A 804 48.77 -20.46 -14.15
CA ASP A 804 48.99 -21.56 -13.19
C ASP A 804 48.64 -21.19 -11.73
N GLY A 805 47.99 -20.04 -11.53
CA GLY A 805 47.62 -19.49 -10.22
C GLY A 805 48.71 -18.66 -9.53
N SER A 806 49.91 -18.55 -10.12
CA SER A 806 51.00 -17.73 -9.56
C SER A 806 50.94 -16.25 -9.94
N GLU A 807 50.26 -15.94 -11.06
CA GLU A 807 50.16 -14.58 -11.59
C GLU A 807 48.74 -14.01 -11.40
N PRO A 808 48.60 -12.73 -10.99
CA PRO A 808 47.30 -12.09 -10.83
C PRO A 808 46.47 -12.08 -12.13
N TYR A 809 45.17 -12.32 -12.02
CA TYR A 809 44.22 -12.21 -13.12
C TYR A 809 43.55 -10.82 -13.14
N GLN A 810 43.61 -10.15 -14.29
CA GLN A 810 42.95 -8.87 -14.48
C GLN A 810 41.50 -9.04 -14.93
N VAL A 811 40.59 -9.09 -13.97
CA VAL A 811 39.14 -9.24 -14.21
C VAL A 811 38.55 -8.03 -14.94
N THR A 812 38.96 -6.82 -14.56
CA THR A 812 38.52 -5.56 -15.16
C THR A 812 39.59 -4.48 -14.91
N PRO A 813 39.65 -3.36 -15.67
CA PRO A 813 40.71 -2.36 -15.49
C PRO A 813 40.92 -1.94 -14.02
N ASN A 814 42.15 -2.08 -13.53
CA ASN A 814 42.56 -1.78 -12.15
C ASN A 814 41.89 -2.62 -11.04
N ARG A 815 41.38 -3.81 -11.36
CA ARG A 815 40.88 -4.79 -10.37
C ARG A 815 41.47 -6.16 -10.69
N LEU A 816 42.30 -6.64 -9.78
CA LEU A 816 43.03 -7.90 -9.91
C LEU A 816 42.47 -8.91 -8.91
N ASP A 817 42.32 -10.15 -9.37
CA ASP A 817 42.36 -11.30 -8.48
C ASP A 817 43.82 -11.72 -8.32
N TYR A 818 44.39 -11.59 -7.13
CA TYR A 818 45.79 -11.91 -6.86
C TYR A 818 46.05 -13.41 -6.68
N TYR A 819 44.99 -14.22 -6.50
CA TYR A 819 45.11 -15.64 -6.18
C TYR A 819 44.10 -16.47 -7.00
N PRO A 820 44.06 -16.32 -8.34
CA PRO A 820 43.08 -17.01 -9.18
C PRO A 820 43.26 -18.53 -9.08
N LEU A 821 42.14 -19.25 -9.07
CA LEU A 821 42.11 -20.70 -8.96
C LEU A 821 42.29 -21.35 -10.33
N THR A 822 43.06 -22.45 -10.39
CA THR A 822 43.29 -23.23 -11.61
C THR A 822 42.16 -24.21 -11.92
N ASP A 823 41.39 -24.57 -10.91
CA ASP A 823 40.30 -25.55 -11.00
C ASP A 823 39.03 -24.97 -10.35
N PRO A 824 37.83 -25.30 -10.88
CA PRO A 824 36.58 -24.90 -10.25
C PRO A 824 36.45 -25.41 -8.81
N VAL A 825 35.89 -24.58 -7.95
CA VAL A 825 35.55 -24.93 -6.56
C VAL A 825 34.35 -25.87 -6.52
N GLU A 826 34.35 -26.84 -5.61
CA GLU A 826 33.16 -27.63 -5.32
C GLU A 826 32.15 -26.82 -4.51
N ILE A 827 30.99 -26.55 -5.10
CA ILE A 827 29.92 -25.79 -4.43
C ILE A 827 29.37 -26.63 -3.26
N PRO A 828 29.38 -26.13 -2.01
CA PRO A 828 29.04 -26.90 -0.84
C PRO A 828 27.56 -27.27 -0.79
N VAL A 829 27.28 -28.52 -0.40
CA VAL A 829 25.92 -28.96 -0.09
C VAL A 829 25.58 -28.60 1.35
N ILE A 830 24.89 -27.47 1.51
CA ILE A 830 24.49 -26.95 2.82
C ILE A 830 23.22 -27.69 3.26
N LYS A 831 23.28 -28.36 4.42
CA LYS A 831 22.17 -29.14 4.98
C LYS A 831 21.52 -28.50 6.19
N ASP A 832 22.21 -27.54 6.77
CA ASP A 832 21.80 -26.87 7.98
C ASP A 832 21.29 -25.47 7.66
N PHE A 833 20.03 -25.27 7.98
CA PHE A 833 19.29 -24.04 7.73
C PHE A 833 18.62 -23.55 9.01
N GLU A 834 18.92 -24.17 10.15
CA GLU A 834 18.42 -23.75 11.45
C GLU A 834 19.53 -22.99 12.17
N GLY A 835 19.17 -22.01 12.99
CA GLY A 835 20.18 -21.28 13.76
C GLY A 835 20.56 -22.02 15.04
N PRO A 836 21.66 -21.62 15.69
CA PRO A 836 22.22 -22.34 16.83
C PRO A 836 21.27 -22.39 18.01
N TYR A 837 21.30 -23.46 18.80
CA TYR A 837 20.64 -23.47 20.10
C TYR A 837 21.44 -22.62 21.08
N VAL A 838 20.79 -21.59 21.64
CA VAL A 838 21.39 -20.63 22.58
C VAL A 838 20.81 -20.87 23.96
N LEU A 839 21.64 -21.33 24.90
CA LEU A 839 21.27 -21.54 26.31
C LEU A 839 21.98 -20.53 27.19
N ILE A 840 21.20 -19.77 27.96
CA ILE A 840 21.75 -18.96 29.06
C ILE A 840 21.73 -19.79 30.34
N LYS A 841 22.91 -20.10 30.87
CA LYS A 841 23.06 -20.87 32.11
C LYS A 841 22.80 -20.01 33.34
N ASN A 842 23.31 -18.78 33.31
CA ASN A 842 23.18 -17.81 34.40
C ASN A 842 23.30 -16.38 33.84
N ALA A 843 22.54 -15.44 34.41
CA ALA A 843 22.63 -14.02 34.08
C ALA A 843 22.57 -13.20 35.37
N THR A 844 23.68 -12.53 35.73
CA THR A 844 23.85 -11.86 37.02
C THR A 844 24.09 -10.36 36.83
N VAL A 845 23.28 -9.53 37.49
CA VAL A 845 23.50 -8.08 37.53
C VAL A 845 24.60 -7.76 38.55
N LYS A 846 25.64 -7.04 38.13
CA LYS A 846 26.69 -6.50 39.02
C LYS A 846 26.57 -4.99 39.08
N LEU A 847 26.43 -4.45 40.29
CA LEU A 847 26.41 -3.00 40.51
C LEU A 847 27.82 -2.44 40.54
N ASN A 848 27.96 -1.18 40.11
CA ASN A 848 29.18 -0.42 40.31
C ASN A 848 29.33 0.00 41.80
N GLU A 849 30.50 0.52 42.18
CA GLU A 849 30.82 0.87 43.57
C GLU A 849 29.87 1.90 44.20
N THR A 850 29.30 2.81 43.39
CA THR A 850 28.37 3.84 43.84
C THR A 850 26.92 3.37 43.90
N GLY A 851 26.60 2.18 43.37
CA GLY A 851 25.24 1.64 43.25
C GLY A 851 24.35 2.38 42.25
N THR A 852 24.90 3.30 41.46
CA THR A 852 24.17 4.14 40.49
C THR A 852 24.22 3.58 39.07
N GLY A 853 25.06 2.58 38.82
CA GLY A 853 25.12 1.89 37.53
C GLY A 853 25.40 0.39 37.65
N PHE A 854 25.24 -0.33 36.55
CA PHE A 854 25.31 -1.79 36.51
C PHE A 854 25.96 -2.35 35.24
N TYR A 855 26.38 -3.61 35.35
CA TYR A 855 26.78 -4.52 34.27
C TYR A 855 25.96 -5.81 34.38
N ILE A 856 25.82 -6.56 33.28
CA ILE A 856 25.20 -7.90 33.29
C ILE A 856 26.26 -8.92 32.87
N ILE A 857 26.54 -9.89 33.74
CA ILE A 857 27.37 -11.05 33.39
C ILE A 857 26.48 -12.18 32.93
N ILE A 858 26.72 -12.66 31.72
CA ILE A 858 25.93 -13.70 31.06
C ILE A 858 26.82 -14.92 30.85
N GLU A 859 26.50 -16.03 31.50
CA GLU A 859 27.10 -17.34 31.26
C GLU A 859 26.22 -18.09 30.25
N TYR A 860 26.80 -18.52 29.12
CA TYR A 860 26.05 -19.08 28.01
C TYR A 860 26.70 -20.34 27.43
N ASN A 861 25.89 -21.17 26.78
CA ASN A 861 26.32 -22.29 25.95
C ASN A 861 25.58 -22.23 24.62
N ILE A 862 26.33 -22.29 23.52
CA ILE A 862 25.82 -22.28 22.17
C ILE A 862 26.18 -23.62 21.54
N THR A 863 25.22 -24.26 20.88
CA THR A 863 25.41 -25.55 20.20
C THR A 863 24.71 -25.58 18.86
N ASP A 864 25.34 -26.14 17.84
CA ASP A 864 24.77 -26.23 16.49
C ASP A 864 25.15 -27.56 15.79
N LYS A 865 24.36 -27.96 14.80
CA LYS A 865 24.70 -29.02 13.83
C LYS A 865 25.86 -28.57 12.94
N SER A 866 25.89 -27.30 12.55
CA SER A 866 27.00 -26.65 11.83
C SER A 866 28.09 -26.19 12.78
N TYR A 867 29.21 -25.72 12.22
CA TYR A 867 30.18 -25.01 13.02
C TYR A 867 29.62 -23.65 13.42
N ILE A 868 29.92 -23.22 14.64
CA ILE A 868 29.61 -21.88 15.14
C ILE A 868 30.76 -20.94 14.76
N VAL A 869 31.99 -21.46 14.61
CA VAL A 869 33.20 -20.72 14.21
C VAL A 869 33.95 -21.44 13.11
N ASP A 870 34.38 -20.68 12.09
CA ASP A 870 35.36 -21.08 11.09
C ASP A 870 36.17 -19.84 10.67
N SER A 871 37.50 -19.90 10.67
CA SER A 871 38.36 -18.77 10.28
C SER A 871 38.17 -18.30 8.83
N LYS A 872 37.57 -19.15 7.99
CA LYS A 872 37.28 -18.87 6.58
C LYS A 872 35.95 -18.15 6.35
N TYR A 873 34.91 -18.52 7.11
CA TYR A 873 33.55 -18.00 6.94
C TYR A 873 33.16 -17.00 8.03
N SER A 874 33.87 -16.99 9.14
CA SER A 874 33.60 -16.17 10.31
C SER A 874 34.65 -15.08 10.47
N TYR A 875 34.21 -13.83 10.44
CA TYR A 875 34.90 -12.73 11.12
C TYR A 875 34.74 -12.83 12.69
N ALA A 876 34.64 -14.07 13.23
CA ALA A 876 34.12 -14.53 14.53
C ALA A 876 32.60 -14.86 14.55
N ALA A 877 32.18 -15.82 15.39
CA ALA A 877 30.75 -16.04 15.66
C ALA A 877 30.23 -14.82 16.40
N TYR A 878 29.25 -14.15 15.80
CA TYR A 878 28.67 -12.96 16.41
C TYR A 878 27.55 -13.34 17.35
N ALA A 879 27.52 -12.68 18.50
CA ALA A 879 26.26 -12.45 19.16
C ALA A 879 25.89 -10.98 19.21
N LEU A 880 24.58 -10.82 19.22
CA LEU A 880 23.93 -9.56 19.54
C LEU A 880 23.30 -9.72 20.91
N ILE A 881 23.67 -8.85 21.82
CA ILE A 881 22.92 -8.67 23.05
C ILE A 881 22.14 -7.37 22.91
N HIS A 882 20.83 -7.51 23.01
CA HIS A 882 19.91 -6.41 22.87
C HIS A 882 19.18 -6.19 24.18
N MET A 883 19.41 -5.03 24.81
CA MET A 883 18.68 -4.57 25.97
C MET A 883 17.75 -3.42 25.57
N ILE A 884 16.47 -3.54 25.90
CA ILE A 884 15.48 -2.49 25.74
C ILE A 884 14.81 -2.19 27.07
N SER A 885 14.62 -0.92 27.38
CA SER A 885 13.88 -0.48 28.56
C SER A 885 13.09 0.79 28.24
N PRO A 886 11.86 0.93 28.77
CA PRO A 886 11.09 2.17 28.65
C PRO A 886 11.78 3.37 29.32
N ASN A 887 12.76 3.13 30.21
CA ASN A 887 13.46 4.18 30.98
C ASN A 887 14.74 4.71 30.31
N MET A 888 15.12 4.22 29.13
CA MET A 888 16.32 4.62 28.38
C MET A 888 16.22 5.99 27.67
N ILE A 889 15.44 6.93 28.21
CA ILE A 889 15.12 8.22 27.55
C ILE A 889 16.19 9.30 27.82
N LYS A 890 17.04 9.11 28.85
CA LYS A 890 18.07 10.07 29.26
C LYS A 890 19.47 9.54 28.93
N GLY A 891 20.24 10.30 28.15
CA GLY A 891 21.69 10.11 27.99
C GLY A 891 22.16 9.32 26.76
N ILE A 892 21.24 8.81 25.93
CA ILE A 892 21.56 8.17 24.64
C ILE A 892 20.60 8.69 23.56
N GLU A 893 21.08 8.81 22.32
CA GLU A 893 20.29 9.25 21.16
C GLU A 893 19.11 8.29 20.87
N PHE A 894 19.23 7.04 21.34
CA PHE A 894 18.37 5.91 21.02
C PHE A 894 18.04 5.09 22.28
N PRO A 895 16.76 4.91 22.71
CA PRO A 895 16.42 4.21 23.95
C PRO A 895 16.46 2.67 23.82
N TRP A 896 17.59 2.15 23.35
CA TRP A 896 17.95 0.73 23.31
C TRP A 896 19.48 0.62 23.30
N LEU A 897 20.01 -0.50 23.77
CA LEU A 897 21.41 -0.84 23.65
C LEU A 897 21.53 -2.19 22.94
N GLY A 898 21.87 -2.15 21.66
CA GLY A 898 22.36 -3.30 20.93
C GLY A 898 23.87 -3.25 20.88
N TYR A 899 24.56 -4.26 21.42
CA TYR A 899 25.99 -4.39 21.22
C TYR A 899 26.29 -5.73 20.55
N SER A 900 27.15 -5.64 19.56
CA SER A 900 27.60 -6.77 18.78
C SER A 900 29.05 -7.06 19.04
N GLU A 901 29.35 -8.30 19.39
CA GLU A 901 30.72 -8.72 19.61
C GLU A 901 30.93 -10.14 19.08
N GLY A 902 32.16 -10.42 18.66
CA GLY A 902 32.60 -11.79 18.49
C GLY A 902 32.63 -12.45 19.87
N LEU A 903 31.78 -13.44 20.09
CA LEU A 903 31.66 -14.08 21.40
C LEU A 903 32.83 -15.00 21.77
N ILE A 904 33.68 -15.32 20.79
CA ILE A 904 34.57 -16.46 20.88
C ILE A 904 36.02 -15.97 20.97
N PRO A 905 36.75 -16.35 22.03
CA PRO A 905 38.03 -15.77 22.38
C PRO A 905 39.08 -16.06 21.31
N PRO A 906 40.11 -15.20 21.19
CA PRO A 906 41.25 -15.39 20.30
C PRO A 906 41.99 -16.74 20.51
N ASP A 907 41.78 -17.37 21.66
CA ASP A 907 42.43 -18.58 22.15
C ASP A 907 41.98 -19.86 21.41
N LEU A 908 40.76 -19.86 20.84
CA LEU A 908 40.43 -20.76 19.75
C LEU A 908 41.23 -20.25 18.56
N GLY A 909 42.46 -20.75 18.44
CA GLY A 909 43.37 -20.32 17.38
C GLY A 909 42.73 -20.39 15.99
N PRO A 910 43.36 -19.82 14.96
CA PRO A 910 42.83 -19.69 13.59
C PRO A 910 42.38 -20.99 12.89
N GLU A 911 42.51 -22.16 13.52
CA GLU A 911 42.06 -23.46 13.04
C GLU A 911 40.92 -24.07 13.88
N GLY A 912 40.45 -23.38 14.93
CA GLY A 912 39.48 -23.87 15.91
C GLY A 912 38.05 -23.95 15.39
N LYS A 913 37.70 -25.01 14.67
CA LYS A 913 36.31 -25.32 14.32
C LYS A 913 35.57 -25.88 15.53
N ALA A 914 34.52 -25.18 15.98
CA ALA A 914 33.73 -25.60 17.13
C ALA A 914 32.23 -25.68 16.77
N LYS A 915 31.56 -26.76 17.18
CA LYS A 915 30.09 -26.92 17.09
C LYS A 915 29.38 -26.63 18.41
N SER A 916 30.14 -26.46 19.48
CA SER A 916 29.65 -26.05 20.79
C SER A 916 30.68 -25.13 21.41
N TYR A 917 30.21 -24.08 22.07
CA TYR A 917 31.05 -23.15 22.79
C TYR A 917 30.35 -22.68 24.07
N GLU A 918 31.09 -22.70 25.17
CA GLU A 918 30.64 -22.18 26.47
C GLU A 918 31.50 -20.98 26.83
N GLY A 919 30.85 -19.89 27.23
CA GLY A 919 31.53 -18.64 27.50
C GLY A 919 30.84 -17.79 28.55
N VAL A 920 31.54 -16.72 28.93
CA VAL A 920 31.04 -15.68 29.84
C VAL A 920 31.17 -14.34 29.12
N TYR A 921 30.08 -13.57 29.09
CA TYR A 921 30.03 -12.26 28.46
C TYR A 921 29.67 -11.18 29.48
N ASN A 922 30.43 -10.08 29.49
CA ASN A 922 30.20 -8.93 30.36
C ASN A 922 29.50 -7.80 29.61
N PHE A 923 28.17 -7.77 29.64
CA PHE A 923 27.37 -6.71 29.01
C PHE A 923 27.41 -5.41 29.82
N GLY A 924 27.76 -4.32 29.13
CA GLY A 924 27.96 -2.98 29.70
C GLY A 924 29.43 -2.53 29.75
N GLU A 925 30.38 -3.45 29.84
CA GLU A 925 31.83 -3.12 29.82
C GLU A 925 32.24 -2.63 28.43
N TYR A 926 31.85 -3.33 27.37
CA TYR A 926 32.15 -2.93 25.99
C TYR A 926 31.05 -2.06 25.35
N ALA A 927 29.80 -2.25 25.77
CA ALA A 927 28.62 -1.62 25.15
C ALA A 927 28.48 -0.10 25.39
N CYS A 928 29.13 0.44 26.43
CA CYS A 928 29.04 1.85 26.81
C CYS A 928 30.42 2.50 26.95
N ASN A 929 31.41 2.11 26.12
CA ASN A 929 32.79 2.61 26.23
C ASN A 929 33.37 2.47 27.65
N TRP A 930 33.24 1.28 28.26
CA TRP A 930 33.78 1.00 29.60
C TRP A 930 33.11 1.77 30.74
N GLN A 931 31.87 2.24 30.55
CA GLN A 931 31.07 2.90 31.59
C GLN A 931 29.89 2.01 32.04
N PRO A 932 29.56 1.97 33.35
CA PRO A 932 28.40 1.23 33.85
C PRO A 932 27.09 1.87 33.36
N MET A 933 26.11 1.05 33.01
CA MET A 933 24.80 1.52 32.53
C MET A 933 23.96 2.09 33.68
N PRO A 934 23.15 3.14 33.48
CA PRO A 934 22.31 3.73 34.54
C PRO A 934 21.32 2.74 35.17
N ILE A 935 21.26 2.67 36.50
CA ILE A 935 20.45 1.67 37.21
C ILE A 935 18.95 1.72 36.86
N GLU A 936 18.40 2.90 36.56
CA GLU A 936 17.03 3.08 36.10
C GLU A 936 16.69 2.29 34.83
N TRP A 937 17.67 1.92 34.01
CA TRP A 937 17.45 1.15 32.79
C TRP A 937 17.08 -0.31 33.07
N LEU A 938 17.43 -0.88 34.24
CA LEU A 938 17.04 -2.26 34.59
C LEU A 938 15.52 -2.40 34.76
N GLU A 939 14.85 -1.36 35.22
CA GLU A 939 13.42 -1.43 35.49
C GLU A 939 12.65 -1.72 34.18
N ARG A 940 11.89 -2.83 34.19
CA ARG A 940 11.11 -3.32 33.05
C ARG A 940 11.95 -3.53 31.78
N SER A 941 13.24 -3.82 31.95
CA SER A 941 14.11 -4.16 30.83
C SER A 941 13.82 -5.56 30.28
N MET A 942 14.01 -5.71 28.98
CA MET A 942 14.10 -7.00 28.31
C MET A 942 15.50 -7.14 27.74
N LEU A 943 16.12 -8.30 27.96
CA LEU A 943 17.41 -8.66 27.40
C LEU A 943 17.23 -9.87 26.48
N ALA A 944 17.70 -9.76 25.24
CA ALA A 944 17.72 -10.85 24.28
C ALA A 944 19.15 -11.10 23.81
N PHE A 945 19.52 -12.38 23.72
CA PHE A 945 20.83 -12.85 23.26
C PHE A 945 20.62 -13.62 21.96
N TYR A 946 21.17 -13.12 20.86
CA TYR A 946 21.10 -13.73 19.53
C TYR A 946 22.47 -14.24 19.11
N CYS A 947 22.53 -15.34 18.37
CA CYS A 947 23.76 -15.86 17.80
C CYS A 947 23.53 -16.39 16.38
N THR A 948 24.58 -16.40 15.57
CA THR A 948 24.60 -16.99 14.23
C THR A 948 25.65 -18.09 14.12
N ASP A 949 25.37 -19.10 13.30
CA ASP A 949 26.36 -20.09 12.86
C ASP A 949 27.26 -19.54 11.71
N ILE A 950 28.16 -20.39 11.17
CA ILE A 950 29.04 -20.03 10.05
C ILE A 950 28.30 -19.72 8.75
N TRP A 951 27.04 -20.16 8.59
CA TRP A 951 26.26 -19.96 7.39
C TRP A 951 25.41 -18.68 7.42
N GLY A 952 25.31 -18.03 8.59
CA GLY A 952 24.41 -16.90 8.77
C GLY A 952 23.01 -17.30 9.23
N ASN A 953 22.83 -18.50 9.80
CA ASN A 953 21.58 -18.91 10.43
C ASN A 953 21.50 -18.33 11.84
N TRP A 954 20.61 -17.36 12.02
CA TRP A 954 20.40 -16.70 13.30
C TRP A 954 19.38 -17.42 14.20
N ASN A 955 19.63 -17.37 15.50
CA ASN A 955 18.70 -17.81 16.54
C ASN A 955 18.85 -16.95 17.80
N LYS A 956 17.96 -17.14 18.80
CA LYS A 956 18.00 -16.42 20.07
C LYS A 956 17.81 -17.37 21.25
N ASN A 957 18.27 -16.96 22.44
CA ASN A 957 17.81 -17.57 23.68
C ASN A 957 16.32 -17.28 23.87
N ASP A 958 15.48 -18.32 23.81
CA ASP A 958 14.06 -18.18 24.12
C ASP A 958 13.72 -18.76 25.47
N THR A 959 13.28 -17.89 26.38
CA THR A 959 12.85 -18.23 27.73
C THR A 959 11.33 -18.11 27.89
N VAL A 960 10.61 -17.73 26.83
CA VAL A 960 9.15 -17.64 26.83
C VAL A 960 8.57 -19.05 26.68
N PRO A 961 7.56 -19.44 27.46
CA PRO A 961 6.89 -20.73 27.26
C PRO A 961 6.24 -20.83 25.87
N PRO A 962 6.21 -22.02 25.25
CA PRO A 962 5.51 -22.24 23.98
C PRO A 962 4.05 -21.79 24.05
N TYR A 963 3.58 -21.17 22.98
CA TYR A 963 2.15 -20.96 22.76
C TYR A 963 1.48 -22.30 22.47
N ALA A 964 0.38 -22.62 23.15
CA ALA A 964 -0.39 -23.83 22.91
C ALA A 964 -1.89 -23.57 22.99
N GLU A 965 -2.64 -24.03 21.99
CA GLU A 965 -4.08 -23.87 21.94
C GLU A 965 -4.80 -25.12 21.42
N ILE A 966 -5.94 -25.46 22.03
CA ILE A 966 -6.86 -26.46 21.48
C ILE A 966 -7.69 -25.79 20.37
N VAL A 967 -7.42 -26.19 19.12
CA VAL A 967 -8.02 -25.60 17.91
C VAL A 967 -9.27 -26.36 17.44
N LEU A 968 -9.36 -27.65 17.73
CA LEU A 968 -10.54 -28.45 17.41
C LEU A 968 -10.76 -29.57 18.44
N ARG A 969 -12.01 -29.73 18.87
CA ARG A 969 -12.51 -30.92 19.58
C ARG A 969 -13.58 -31.55 18.71
N THR A 970 -13.41 -32.80 18.28
CA THR A 970 -14.46 -33.48 17.51
C THR A 970 -15.78 -33.53 18.31
N PRO A 971 -16.95 -33.36 17.66
CA PRO A 971 -18.23 -33.27 18.36
C PRO A 971 -18.51 -34.49 19.24
N ILE A 972 -19.22 -34.24 20.34
CA ILE A 972 -19.72 -35.26 21.27
C ILE A 972 -20.66 -36.20 20.51
N GLY A 973 -20.30 -37.49 20.38
CA GLY A 973 -21.17 -38.50 19.74
C GLY A 973 -20.49 -39.72 19.10
N ARG A 974 -19.15 -39.79 19.06
CA ARG A 974 -18.40 -41.02 18.69
C ARG A 974 -17.57 -41.52 19.87
N ASN A 975 -17.34 -42.84 19.94
CA ASN A 975 -16.53 -43.50 20.98
C ASN A 975 -15.06 -43.05 21.03
N GLU A 976 -14.59 -42.30 20.03
CA GLU A 976 -13.23 -41.75 19.95
C GLU A 976 -13.30 -40.22 19.93
N ARG A 977 -12.60 -39.56 20.87
CA ARG A 977 -12.44 -38.10 20.90
C ARG A 977 -11.09 -37.73 20.33
N LYS A 978 -11.07 -36.97 19.24
CA LYS A 978 -9.84 -36.38 18.69
C LYS A 978 -9.74 -34.93 19.13
N ILE A 979 -8.59 -34.59 19.70
CA ILE A 979 -8.23 -33.23 20.11
C ILE A 979 -7.07 -32.81 19.21
N PHE A 980 -7.25 -31.70 18.53
CA PHE A 980 -6.17 -31.06 17.77
C PHE A 980 -5.66 -29.89 18.59
N VAL A 981 -4.35 -29.89 18.82
CA VAL A 981 -3.64 -28.85 19.57
C VAL A 981 -2.62 -28.24 18.62
N PHE A 982 -2.67 -26.92 18.49
CA PHE A 982 -1.62 -26.15 17.83
C PHE A 982 -0.61 -25.70 18.89
N ILE A 983 0.68 -25.88 18.60
CA ILE A 983 1.77 -25.46 19.47
C ILE A 983 2.76 -24.67 18.61
N SER A 984 3.14 -23.49 19.06
CA SER A 984 4.05 -22.58 18.37
C SER A 984 5.07 -22.06 19.36
N ASP A 985 6.34 -22.08 18.95
CA ASP A 985 7.45 -21.62 19.77
C ASP A 985 8.55 -21.04 18.88
N TRP A 986 9.46 -20.26 19.45
CA TRP A 986 10.67 -19.86 18.73
C TRP A 986 11.60 -21.06 18.52
N SER A 987 11.75 -21.86 19.57
CA SER A 987 12.63 -23.03 19.60
C SER A 987 11.94 -24.26 19.03
N GLU A 988 12.73 -25.25 18.61
CA GLU A 988 12.19 -26.52 18.14
C GLU A 988 11.47 -27.26 19.28
N ILE A 989 10.20 -27.62 19.05
CA ILE A 989 9.38 -28.34 20.03
C ILE A 989 9.83 -29.80 20.06
N SER A 990 10.55 -30.19 21.12
CA SER A 990 11.10 -31.55 21.27
C SER A 990 10.09 -32.58 21.81
N LYS A 991 9.12 -32.15 22.64
CA LYS A 991 8.12 -33.04 23.26
C LYS A 991 6.83 -32.27 23.59
N ALA A 992 5.69 -32.81 23.18
CA ALA A 992 4.37 -32.37 23.61
C ALA A 992 3.66 -33.50 24.37
N GLN A 993 3.09 -33.21 25.53
CA GLN A 993 2.33 -34.18 26.34
C GLN A 993 0.96 -33.60 26.69
N LEU A 994 -0.10 -34.21 26.19
CA LEU A 994 -1.47 -33.86 26.56
C LEU A 994 -1.85 -34.60 27.84
N MET A 995 -2.11 -33.86 28.92
CA MET A 995 -2.64 -34.40 30.17
C MET A 995 -4.11 -34.03 30.31
N TYR A 996 -4.95 -35.01 30.63
CA TYR A 996 -6.35 -34.79 31.00
C TYR A 996 -6.58 -35.39 32.39
N LEU A 997 -7.30 -34.65 33.25
CA LEU A 997 -7.77 -35.14 34.54
C LEU A 997 -9.22 -35.58 34.35
N ASP A 998 -9.51 -36.82 34.74
CA ASP A 998 -10.86 -37.37 34.74
C ASP A 998 -11.54 -36.95 36.05
N GLY A 999 -11.95 -35.66 36.13
CA GLY A 999 -12.62 -35.10 37.30
C GLY A 999 -11.70 -34.92 38.51
#